data_AF-A0A1Q4FG83-F1
#
_entry.id   AF-A0A1Q4FG83-F1
#
_cell.length_a   1.000
_cell.length_b   1.000
_cell.length_c   1.000
_cell.angle_alpha   90.00
_cell.angle_beta   90.00
_cell.angle_gamma   90.00
#
_symmetry.space_group_name_H-M   'P 1'
#
loop_
_entity.id
_entity.type
_entity.pdbx_description
1 polymer ?
#
loop_
_entity_poly.entity_id
_entity_poly.type
_entity_poly.pdbx_seq_one_letter_code
_entity_poly.pdbx_strand_id
1 'polypeptide(L)'
;MEINRMWRWLGVLVWISVAMATLAHFHDRLYSTSIDVGLHGTLVARLMESSNLPAVDENLSMMATYPRIAHAIASAVGAEVDSALEGMQYIAYLSVFLLWSAIGFAFLRLPPRTRLVAFSALAMMLLANRQWFELEIFGSELVATYFFAHFVAQALALCLLVCAIQLEWRRPDSVENLLVLGLGGALLTSVHLLPAVELIGTLGVLVLLNAITDSREKRTRSLLAGAGISLFSLGLMVVNPDFLAMYRVSSNNGLMLLKYIHSIRGMAVLAVGVALFSLGLIALWWRKQKVAVTYEGLLLKYFGAFGLAISGLCVIQIALLVGLSKGSEYACFKYANALQSMLVLDFILLVAQLGKDRLQSTGSGPGVFAPSALALLACVCVFSNGSFILTGKIISAEREARAFAKSAGQPAPGTHDFAIGIAEIGGFGNYLVSRFSLGTPALDDSFEIFQGKFPKDATRINRILSSSGSDPWDRKDCRRGTAGSLIVLDGDCAYAGFTTVNCAGVIEFASRGALDTASSGLSKAEVNGRWSEGSSATLTCKTDGNSPRMAYLQATGLVTETHRQRMTVRVNSGDLQSVEFNAQSPSQRVRIALPRDQSAQLVFHFSFPDAIAPNALGINNDLRTLGVFMYSMSFADD
;
A
#
# COMPACT_ATOMS: atom_id res chain seq x y z
N MET A 1 1.25 22.84 -44.56
CA MET A 1 0.33 21.80 -44.06
C MET A 1 1.07 20.55 -43.57
N GLU A 2 2.11 20.11 -44.30
CA GLU A 2 2.99 18.98 -43.91
C GLU A 2 3.79 19.23 -42.63
N ILE A 3 4.34 20.44 -42.43
CA ILE A 3 5.09 20.80 -41.22
C ILE A 3 4.25 20.58 -39.94
N ASN A 4 2.98 21.00 -39.93
CA ASN A 4 2.08 20.78 -38.79
C ASN A 4 1.72 19.31 -38.56
N ARG A 5 1.73 18.48 -39.62
CA ARG A 5 1.52 17.04 -39.51
C ARG A 5 2.77 16.36 -38.93
N MET A 6 3.95 16.78 -39.36
CA MET A 6 5.24 16.30 -38.86
C MET A 6 5.41 16.60 -37.37
N TRP A 7 5.13 17.83 -36.91
CA TRP A 7 5.19 18.19 -35.48
C TRP A 7 4.22 17.38 -34.61
N ARG A 8 3.05 16.99 -35.14
CA ARG A 8 2.10 16.13 -34.43
C ARG A 8 2.65 14.71 -34.25
N TRP A 9 3.20 14.12 -35.31
CA TRP A 9 3.83 12.80 -35.23
C TRP A 9 5.04 12.80 -34.30
N LEU A 10 5.88 13.83 -34.39
CA LEU A 10 7.01 14.00 -33.48
C LEU A 10 6.53 14.13 -32.02
N GLY A 11 5.46 14.88 -31.77
CA GLY A 11 4.84 14.98 -30.44
C GLY A 11 4.36 13.64 -29.89
N VAL A 12 3.70 12.82 -30.73
CA VAL A 12 3.26 11.46 -30.36
C VAL A 12 4.45 10.55 -30.07
N LEU A 13 5.50 10.58 -30.91
CA LEU A 13 6.71 9.77 -30.69
C LEU A 13 7.38 10.16 -29.38
N VAL A 14 7.57 11.46 -29.12
CA VAL A 14 8.14 11.94 -27.84
C VAL A 14 7.24 11.53 -26.66
N TRP A 15 5.92 11.61 -26.80
CA TRP A 15 5.00 11.16 -25.75
C TRP A 15 5.16 9.67 -25.44
N ILE A 16 5.24 8.80 -26.45
CA ILE A 16 5.49 7.37 -26.28
C ILE A 16 6.88 7.14 -25.66
N SER A 17 7.92 7.80 -26.17
CA SER A 17 9.29 7.65 -25.64
C SER A 17 9.40 8.07 -24.18
N VAL A 18 8.76 9.18 -23.79
CA VAL A 18 8.73 9.63 -22.40
C VAL A 18 7.90 8.68 -21.54
N ALA A 19 6.78 8.14 -22.04
CA ALA A 19 6.00 7.13 -21.33
C ALA A 19 6.85 5.90 -21.02
N MET A 20 7.53 5.35 -22.04
CA MET A 20 8.39 4.18 -21.91
C MET A 20 9.58 4.43 -20.98
N ALA A 21 10.22 5.60 -21.09
CA ALA A 21 11.32 5.97 -20.21
C ALA A 21 10.85 6.14 -18.75
N THR A 22 9.65 6.68 -18.55
CA THR A 22 9.04 6.82 -17.21
C THR A 22 8.77 5.43 -16.63
N LEU A 23 8.13 4.54 -17.39
CA LEU A 23 7.89 3.16 -16.96
C LEU A 23 9.21 2.45 -16.61
N ALA A 24 10.21 2.53 -17.48
CA ALA A 24 11.52 1.94 -17.23
C ALA A 24 12.22 2.51 -15.99
N HIS A 25 12.03 3.79 -15.67
CA HIS A 25 12.62 4.40 -14.47
C HIS A 25 11.94 4.00 -13.16
N PHE A 26 10.62 3.74 -13.20
CA PHE A 26 9.83 3.50 -11.98
C PHE A 26 9.48 2.02 -11.75
N HIS A 27 9.61 1.14 -12.74
CA HIS A 27 9.18 -0.27 -12.63
C HIS A 27 9.86 -1.03 -11.49
N ASP A 28 11.12 -0.73 -11.17
CA ASP A 28 11.90 -1.41 -10.14
C ASP A 28 11.68 -0.85 -8.73
N ARG A 29 10.76 0.11 -8.57
CA ARG A 29 10.52 0.81 -7.31
C ARG A 29 9.07 0.68 -6.92
N LEU A 30 8.80 0.30 -5.68
CA LEU A 30 7.46 0.31 -5.09
C LEU A 30 7.42 1.35 -3.96
N TYR A 31 6.45 2.25 -4.03
CA TYR A 31 6.32 3.38 -3.09
C TYR A 31 5.27 3.13 -2.00
N SER A 32 4.82 1.89 -1.82
CA SER A 32 3.83 1.53 -0.81
C SER A 32 4.20 0.22 -0.10
N THR A 33 4.00 0.21 1.21
CA THR A 33 4.04 -1.00 2.06
C THR A 33 2.65 -1.36 2.59
N SER A 34 1.60 -0.88 1.92
CA SER A 34 0.22 -1.18 2.30
C SER A 34 -0.10 -2.66 2.13
N ILE A 35 -0.92 -3.21 3.04
CA ILE A 35 -1.50 -4.56 2.92
C ILE A 35 -2.30 -4.68 1.62
N ASP A 36 -2.86 -3.58 1.11
CA ASP A 36 -3.62 -3.56 -0.14
C ASP A 36 -2.75 -3.94 -1.36
N VAL A 37 -1.42 -3.76 -1.32
CA VAL A 37 -0.51 -4.31 -2.35
C VAL A 37 -0.65 -5.83 -2.40
N GLY A 38 -0.66 -6.47 -1.23
CA GLY A 38 -0.88 -7.90 -1.07
C GLY A 38 -2.27 -8.35 -1.51
N LEU A 39 -3.32 -7.60 -1.17
CA LEU A 39 -4.69 -7.96 -1.55
C LEU A 39 -4.91 -7.85 -3.07
N HIS A 40 -4.53 -6.72 -3.68
CA HIS A 40 -4.64 -6.53 -5.13
C HIS A 40 -3.75 -7.51 -5.90
N GLY A 41 -2.52 -7.73 -5.44
CA GLY A 41 -1.58 -8.62 -6.11
C GLY A 41 -1.95 -10.09 -6.03
N THR A 42 -2.57 -10.57 -4.94
CA THR A 42 -3.11 -11.93 -4.91
C THR A 42 -4.21 -12.10 -5.96
N LEU A 43 -5.12 -11.14 -6.12
CA LEU A 43 -6.14 -11.23 -7.17
C LEU A 43 -5.51 -11.28 -8.57
N VAL A 44 -4.49 -10.46 -8.83
CA VAL A 44 -3.74 -10.50 -10.10
C VAL A 44 -3.06 -11.86 -10.30
N ALA A 45 -2.37 -12.38 -9.28
CA ALA A 45 -1.71 -13.68 -9.34
C ALA A 45 -2.68 -14.83 -9.61
N ARG A 46 -3.86 -14.82 -8.99
CA ARG A 46 -4.91 -15.83 -9.25
C ARG A 46 -5.45 -15.72 -10.67
N LEU A 47 -5.62 -14.50 -11.19
CA LEU A 47 -6.04 -14.28 -12.58
C LEU A 47 -4.97 -14.70 -13.61
N MET A 48 -3.69 -14.67 -13.26
CA MET A 48 -2.61 -15.23 -14.09
C MET A 48 -2.69 -16.75 -14.20
N GLU A 49 -3.24 -17.43 -13.18
CA GLU A 49 -3.39 -18.89 -13.15
C GLU A 49 -4.69 -19.36 -13.79
N SER A 50 -5.79 -18.63 -13.59
CA SER A 50 -7.10 -18.93 -14.17
C SER A 50 -7.91 -17.66 -14.37
N SER A 51 -8.46 -17.50 -15.58
CA SER A 51 -9.40 -16.42 -15.89
C SER A 51 -10.75 -16.58 -15.20
N ASN A 52 -11.10 -17.79 -14.75
CA ASN A 52 -12.36 -18.08 -14.06
C ASN A 52 -12.08 -18.39 -12.59
N LEU A 53 -12.26 -17.38 -11.74
CA LEU A 53 -12.08 -17.49 -10.30
C LEU A 53 -13.42 -17.75 -9.59
N PRO A 54 -13.46 -18.67 -8.62
CA PRO A 54 -14.67 -18.95 -7.85
C PRO A 54 -15.12 -17.73 -7.05
N ALA A 55 -16.42 -17.64 -6.77
CA ALA A 55 -16.98 -16.54 -5.98
C ALA A 55 -16.55 -16.57 -4.51
N VAL A 56 -16.14 -17.74 -4.01
CA VAL A 56 -15.56 -17.95 -2.69
C VAL A 56 -14.17 -18.51 -2.88
N ASP A 57 -13.16 -17.76 -2.46
CA ASP A 57 -11.76 -18.14 -2.46
C ASP A 57 -11.14 -17.60 -1.16
N GLU A 58 -10.69 -18.50 -0.28
CA GLU A 58 -10.09 -18.15 1.01
C GLU A 58 -8.81 -17.31 0.86
N ASN A 59 -8.12 -17.43 -0.29
CA ASN A 59 -6.94 -16.64 -0.59
C ASN A 59 -7.29 -15.21 -0.96
N LEU A 60 -8.46 -14.98 -1.55
CA LEU A 60 -8.87 -13.67 -2.01
C LEU A 60 -9.69 -12.91 -0.97
N SER A 61 -10.37 -13.59 -0.03
CA SER A 61 -11.26 -12.93 0.93
C SER A 61 -12.22 -11.98 0.19
N MET A 62 -12.32 -10.72 0.60
CA MET A 62 -13.16 -9.70 -0.07
C MET A 62 -12.77 -9.45 -1.54
N MET A 63 -11.53 -9.77 -1.94
CA MET A 63 -11.09 -9.60 -3.33
C MET A 63 -11.73 -10.60 -4.30
N ALA A 64 -12.36 -11.69 -3.83
CA ALA A 64 -13.00 -12.67 -4.71
C ALA A 64 -14.14 -12.08 -5.56
N THR A 65 -14.80 -11.05 -5.03
CA THR A 65 -15.93 -10.34 -5.66
C THR A 65 -15.59 -8.91 -6.08
N TYR A 66 -14.32 -8.51 -5.98
CA TYR A 66 -13.89 -7.17 -6.33
C TYR A 66 -13.92 -6.96 -7.87
N PRO A 67 -14.24 -5.75 -8.38
CA PRO A 67 -14.22 -5.45 -9.81
C PRO A 67 -12.91 -5.88 -10.48
N ARG A 68 -13.01 -6.59 -11.61
CA ARG A 68 -11.88 -7.38 -12.13
C ARG A 68 -11.09 -6.74 -13.26
N ILE A 69 -11.60 -5.73 -13.96
CA ILE A 69 -10.99 -5.28 -15.23
C ILE A 69 -9.56 -4.75 -15.02
N ALA A 70 -9.32 -3.92 -14.00
CA ALA A 70 -7.97 -3.40 -13.73
C ALA A 70 -6.98 -4.54 -13.45
N HIS A 71 -7.39 -5.53 -12.65
CA HIS A 71 -6.56 -6.67 -12.27
C HIS A 71 -6.36 -7.64 -13.43
N ALA A 72 -7.35 -7.84 -14.29
CA ALA A 72 -7.25 -8.68 -15.48
C ALA A 72 -6.26 -8.10 -16.51
N ILE A 73 -6.23 -6.78 -16.65
CA ILE A 73 -5.23 -6.10 -17.48
C ILE A 73 -3.83 -6.27 -16.85
N ALA A 74 -3.71 -6.06 -15.54
CA ALA A 74 -2.45 -6.25 -14.83
C ALA A 74 -1.98 -7.71 -14.86
N SER A 75 -2.88 -8.70 -14.82
CA SER A 75 -2.54 -10.12 -14.91
C SER A 75 -2.07 -10.51 -16.30
N ALA A 76 -2.66 -9.93 -17.35
CA ALA A 76 -2.18 -10.13 -18.72
C ALA A 76 -0.75 -9.61 -18.88
N VAL A 77 -0.44 -8.41 -18.37
CA VAL A 77 0.93 -7.88 -18.37
C VAL A 77 1.85 -8.71 -17.48
N GLY A 78 1.40 -9.08 -16.28
CA GLY A 78 2.16 -9.87 -15.33
C GLY A 78 2.49 -11.28 -15.81
N ALA A 79 1.62 -11.89 -16.62
CA ALA A 79 1.85 -13.19 -17.23
C ALA A 79 3.04 -13.18 -18.21
N GLU A 80 3.24 -12.10 -18.96
CA GLU A 80 4.38 -11.97 -19.89
C GLU A 80 5.74 -11.87 -19.17
N VAL A 81 5.75 -11.41 -17.91
CA VAL A 81 6.96 -11.24 -17.09
C VAL A 81 7.02 -12.18 -15.87
N ASP A 82 6.09 -13.13 -15.79
CA ASP A 82 5.89 -14.07 -14.67
C ASP A 82 5.91 -13.40 -13.28
N SER A 83 5.30 -12.22 -13.15
CA SER A 83 5.18 -11.48 -11.88
C SER A 83 3.90 -10.66 -11.80
N ALA A 84 3.10 -10.94 -10.77
CA ALA A 84 1.89 -10.18 -10.46
C ALA A 84 2.23 -8.77 -9.96
N LEU A 85 3.31 -8.63 -9.17
CA LEU A 85 3.76 -7.34 -8.67
C LEU A 85 4.17 -6.42 -9.83
N GLU A 86 4.99 -6.92 -10.74
CA GLU A 86 5.49 -6.15 -11.88
C GLU A 86 4.34 -5.74 -12.81
N GLY A 87 3.42 -6.67 -13.09
CA GLY A 87 2.20 -6.39 -13.86
C GLY A 87 1.36 -5.25 -13.27
N MET A 88 1.15 -5.25 -11.94
CA MET A 88 0.46 -4.13 -11.27
C MET A 88 1.23 -2.82 -11.37
N GLN A 89 2.55 -2.84 -11.19
CA GLN A 89 3.38 -1.64 -11.24
C GLN A 89 3.31 -0.98 -12.63
N TYR A 90 3.42 -1.75 -13.71
CA TYR A 90 3.28 -1.21 -15.07
C TYR A 90 1.94 -0.50 -15.27
N ILE A 91 0.83 -1.13 -14.88
CA ILE A 91 -0.51 -0.55 -15.05
C ILE A 91 -0.70 0.68 -14.15
N ALA A 92 -0.18 0.65 -12.92
CA ALA A 92 -0.26 1.76 -11.99
C ALA A 92 0.48 3.00 -12.53
N TYR A 93 1.73 2.84 -12.96
CA TYR A 93 2.55 3.94 -13.50
C TYR A 93 2.05 4.46 -14.84
N LEU A 94 1.60 3.56 -15.73
CA LEU A 94 0.95 3.95 -16.97
C LEU A 94 -0.30 4.78 -16.68
N SER A 95 -1.09 4.42 -15.67
CA SER A 95 -2.28 5.17 -15.28
C SER A 95 -1.96 6.58 -14.78
N VAL A 96 -0.88 6.76 -13.99
CA VAL A 96 -0.43 8.12 -13.58
C VAL A 96 -0.05 8.94 -14.81
N PHE A 97 0.74 8.34 -15.69
CA PHE A 97 1.20 9.01 -16.90
C PHE A 97 0.02 9.41 -17.81
N LEU A 98 -0.94 8.50 -18.02
CA LEU A 98 -2.14 8.73 -18.83
C LEU A 98 -3.02 9.83 -18.24
N LEU A 99 -3.26 9.81 -16.92
CA LEU A 99 -4.09 10.80 -16.22
C LEU A 99 -3.54 12.22 -16.42
N TRP A 100 -2.25 12.42 -16.10
CA TRP A 100 -1.63 13.73 -16.21
C TRP A 100 -1.42 14.16 -17.68
N SER A 101 -1.22 13.20 -18.58
CA SER A 101 -1.23 13.46 -20.03
C SER A 101 -2.60 13.94 -20.50
N ALA A 102 -3.71 13.35 -20.03
CA ALA A 102 -5.05 13.76 -20.40
C ALA A 102 -5.32 15.22 -20.02
N ILE A 103 -4.94 15.61 -18.79
CA ILE A 103 -5.00 17.01 -18.33
C ILE A 103 -4.11 17.90 -19.22
N GLY A 104 -2.88 17.47 -19.49
CA GLY A 104 -1.96 18.19 -20.39
C GLY A 104 -2.52 18.40 -21.79
N PHE A 105 -3.15 17.38 -22.40
CA PHE A 105 -3.77 17.48 -23.72
C PHE A 105 -5.00 18.39 -23.72
N ALA A 106 -5.75 18.44 -22.62
CA ALA A 106 -6.84 19.39 -22.44
C ALA A 106 -6.27 20.83 -22.40
N PHE A 107 -5.22 21.07 -21.62
CA PHE A 107 -4.60 22.39 -21.49
C PHE A 107 -3.90 22.85 -22.78
N LEU A 108 -3.35 21.92 -23.57
CA LEU A 108 -2.65 22.22 -24.81
C LEU A 108 -3.54 22.95 -25.84
N ARG A 109 -4.87 22.79 -25.75
CA ARG A 109 -5.84 23.43 -26.63
C ARG A 109 -6.41 24.75 -26.11
N LEU A 110 -5.96 25.21 -24.93
CA LEU A 110 -6.29 26.54 -24.43
C LEU A 110 -5.65 27.64 -25.31
N PRO A 111 -6.20 28.87 -25.32
CA PRO A 111 -5.56 30.02 -25.95
C PRO A 111 -4.12 30.21 -25.44
N PRO A 112 -3.17 30.69 -26.27
CA PRO A 112 -1.74 30.67 -25.93
C PRO A 112 -1.38 31.28 -24.57
N ARG A 113 -2.01 32.41 -24.21
CA ARG A 113 -1.79 33.07 -22.91
C ARG A 113 -2.35 32.26 -21.75
N THR A 114 -3.61 31.82 -21.83
CA THR A 114 -4.23 30.95 -20.82
C THR A 114 -3.44 29.66 -20.66
N ARG A 115 -3.01 29.05 -21.77
CA ARG A 115 -2.21 27.83 -21.80
C ARG A 115 -0.89 27.99 -21.05
N LEU A 116 -0.15 29.07 -21.31
CA LEU A 116 1.12 29.34 -20.63
C LEU A 116 0.91 29.49 -19.12
N VAL A 117 -0.09 30.24 -18.68
CA VAL A 117 -0.38 30.40 -17.25
C VAL A 117 -0.81 29.07 -16.63
N ALA A 118 -1.70 28.31 -17.28
CA ALA A 118 -2.21 27.05 -16.75
C ALA A 118 -1.11 26.00 -16.57
N PHE A 119 -0.25 25.80 -17.57
CA PHE A 119 0.89 24.88 -17.43
C PHE A 119 1.90 25.35 -16.39
N SER A 120 2.24 26.65 -16.37
CA SER A 120 3.22 27.19 -15.43
C SER A 120 2.70 27.10 -13.99
N ALA A 121 1.43 27.48 -13.76
CA ALA A 121 0.80 27.40 -12.45
C ALA A 121 0.67 25.95 -11.98
N LEU A 122 0.29 25.02 -12.86
CA LEU A 122 0.23 23.60 -12.50
C LEU A 122 1.61 23.02 -12.18
N ALA A 123 2.62 23.31 -12.99
CA ALA A 123 3.98 22.86 -12.73
C ALA A 123 4.53 23.42 -11.40
N MET A 124 4.33 24.72 -11.15
CA MET A 124 4.69 25.33 -9.88
C MET A 124 3.93 24.71 -8.71
N MET A 125 2.63 24.44 -8.87
CA MET A 125 1.83 23.81 -7.82
C MET A 125 2.28 22.38 -7.55
N LEU A 126 2.63 21.58 -8.57
CA LEU A 126 3.18 20.23 -8.37
C LEU A 126 4.51 20.26 -7.61
N LEU A 127 5.40 21.19 -7.95
CA LEU A 127 6.68 21.38 -7.24
C LEU A 127 6.47 21.89 -5.81
N ALA A 128 5.57 22.84 -5.61
CA ALA A 128 5.23 23.38 -4.31
C ALA A 128 4.51 22.35 -3.42
N ASN A 129 3.65 21.53 -4.02
CA ASN A 129 2.99 20.44 -3.33
C ASN A 129 4.02 19.42 -2.84
N ARG A 130 4.98 19.09 -3.69
CA ARG A 130 6.10 18.23 -3.31
C ARG A 130 6.91 18.84 -2.14
N GLN A 131 7.25 20.11 -2.18
CA GLN A 131 8.19 20.69 -1.21
C GLN A 131 7.54 21.11 0.12
N TRP A 132 6.27 21.52 0.10
CA TRP A 132 5.64 22.22 1.22
C TRP A 132 4.23 21.73 1.56
N PHE A 133 3.36 21.57 0.56
CA PHE A 133 1.93 21.35 0.86
C PHE A 133 1.57 19.90 1.11
N GLU A 134 2.24 18.93 0.48
CA GLU A 134 1.97 17.49 0.64
C GLU A 134 0.47 17.11 0.59
N LEU A 135 -0.27 17.75 -0.32
CA LEU A 135 -1.65 17.41 -0.63
C LEU A 135 -1.71 16.04 -1.32
N GLU A 136 -2.71 15.25 -0.98
CA GLU A 136 -3.00 13.95 -1.58
C GLU A 136 -3.67 14.13 -2.95
N ILE A 137 -2.91 14.57 -3.96
CA ILE A 137 -3.39 14.69 -5.34
C ILE A 137 -3.41 13.34 -6.08
N PHE A 138 -3.99 13.30 -7.28
CA PHE A 138 -4.05 12.12 -8.14
C PHE A 138 -2.67 11.47 -8.31
N GLY A 139 -2.59 10.19 -7.97
CA GLY A 139 -1.40 9.36 -7.94
C GLY A 139 -0.96 9.03 -6.50
N SER A 140 -1.31 9.86 -5.52
CA SER A 140 -0.99 9.63 -4.10
C SER A 140 -1.69 8.37 -3.55
N GLU A 141 -2.79 7.96 -4.19
CA GLU A 141 -3.50 6.69 -3.97
C GLU A 141 -2.57 5.47 -4.06
N LEU A 142 -1.47 5.55 -4.83
CA LEU A 142 -0.51 4.46 -5.04
C LEU A 142 0.65 4.46 -4.03
N VAL A 143 0.78 5.49 -3.20
CA VAL A 143 1.90 5.63 -2.25
C VAL A 143 1.45 5.20 -0.85
N ALA A 144 0.41 5.84 -0.31
CA ALA A 144 -0.01 5.59 1.07
C ALA A 144 -0.87 4.32 1.20
N THR A 145 -1.98 4.27 0.48
CA THR A 145 -3.01 3.22 0.66
C THR A 145 -2.94 2.11 -0.38
N TYR A 146 -2.38 2.38 -1.55
CA TYR A 146 -2.35 1.47 -2.70
C TYR A 146 -3.74 1.12 -3.25
N PHE A 147 -4.58 2.14 -3.48
CA PHE A 147 -5.89 1.95 -4.14
C PHE A 147 -5.77 1.75 -5.65
N PHE A 148 -5.15 0.64 -6.04
CA PHE A 148 -4.77 0.32 -7.42
C PHE A 148 -5.94 0.48 -8.42
N ALA A 149 -7.01 -0.32 -8.25
CA ALA A 149 -8.13 -0.34 -9.20
C ALA A 149 -8.92 0.97 -9.20
N HIS A 150 -9.05 1.61 -8.04
CA HIS A 150 -9.65 2.94 -7.90
C HIS A 150 -8.89 3.96 -8.76
N PHE A 151 -7.56 4.00 -8.64
CA PHE A 151 -6.75 4.96 -9.37
C PHE A 151 -6.74 4.69 -10.89
N VAL A 152 -6.70 3.42 -11.31
CA VAL A 152 -6.84 3.03 -12.73
C VAL A 152 -8.17 3.55 -13.28
N ALA A 153 -9.28 3.36 -12.56
CA ALA A 153 -10.58 3.88 -12.95
C ALA A 153 -10.61 5.42 -13.00
N GLN A 154 -9.92 6.10 -12.09
CA GLN A 154 -9.81 7.57 -12.09
C GLN A 154 -9.07 8.10 -13.33
N ALA A 155 -7.97 7.46 -13.71
CA ALA A 155 -7.22 7.80 -14.92
C ALA A 155 -8.07 7.64 -16.19
N LEU A 156 -8.85 6.55 -16.26
CA LEU A 156 -9.78 6.32 -17.37
C LEU A 156 -10.95 7.32 -17.37
N ALA A 157 -11.51 7.65 -16.20
CA ALA A 157 -12.57 8.65 -16.07
C ALA A 157 -12.14 10.02 -16.61
N LEU A 158 -10.92 10.47 -16.27
CA LEU A 158 -10.38 11.72 -16.81
C LEU A 158 -10.07 11.65 -18.31
N CYS A 159 -9.60 10.52 -18.81
CA CYS A 159 -9.47 10.31 -20.26
C CYS A 159 -10.83 10.44 -20.98
N LEU A 160 -11.87 9.80 -20.44
CA LEU A 160 -13.24 9.87 -20.97
C LEU A 160 -13.82 11.29 -20.89
N LEU A 161 -13.57 12.02 -19.79
CA LEU A 161 -13.95 13.41 -19.63
C LEU A 161 -13.32 14.29 -20.72
N VAL A 162 -12.01 14.14 -20.95
CA VAL A 162 -11.30 14.87 -22.00
C VAL A 162 -11.81 14.49 -23.38
N CYS A 163 -12.07 13.21 -23.65
CA CYS A 163 -12.70 12.75 -24.90
C CYS A 163 -14.07 13.40 -25.12
N ALA A 164 -14.92 13.48 -24.08
CA ALA A 164 -16.22 14.12 -24.16
C ALA A 164 -16.11 15.63 -24.48
N ILE A 165 -15.15 16.35 -23.87
CA ILE A 165 -14.84 17.74 -24.24
C ILE A 165 -14.46 17.85 -25.73
N GLN A 166 -13.65 16.92 -26.25
CA GLN A 166 -13.25 16.93 -27.66
C GLN A 166 -14.42 16.67 -28.62
N LEU A 167 -15.34 15.79 -28.23
CA LEU A 167 -16.52 15.47 -29.02
C LEU A 167 -17.49 16.66 -29.05
N GLU A 168 -17.80 17.27 -27.90
CA GLU A 168 -18.66 18.47 -27.86
C GLU A 168 -18.03 19.63 -28.62
N TRP A 169 -16.70 19.79 -28.57
CA TRP A 169 -16.02 20.83 -29.36
C TRP A 169 -16.15 20.63 -30.87
N ARG A 170 -16.02 19.39 -31.35
CA ARG A 170 -16.09 19.07 -32.79
C ARG A 170 -17.52 18.98 -33.32
N ARG A 171 -18.45 18.55 -32.47
CA ARG A 171 -19.85 18.32 -32.81
C ARG A 171 -20.76 18.84 -31.68
N PRO A 172 -20.93 20.17 -31.56
CA PRO A 172 -21.66 20.79 -30.44
C PRO A 172 -23.12 20.37 -30.31
N ASP A 173 -23.71 19.85 -31.38
CA ASP A 173 -25.11 19.43 -31.44
C ASP A 173 -25.28 17.90 -31.30
N SER A 174 -24.19 17.14 -31.24
CA SER A 174 -24.24 15.71 -31.02
C SER A 174 -24.46 15.37 -29.55
N VAL A 175 -25.01 14.19 -29.29
CA VAL A 175 -25.14 13.58 -27.96
C VAL A 175 -24.01 12.57 -27.68
N GLU A 176 -23.06 12.42 -28.60
CA GLU A 176 -21.92 11.50 -28.50
C GLU A 176 -21.09 11.73 -27.23
N ASN A 177 -20.89 12.98 -26.82
CA ASN A 177 -20.20 13.31 -25.57
C ASN A 177 -20.94 12.73 -24.35
N LEU A 178 -22.27 12.79 -24.34
CA LEU A 178 -23.09 12.23 -23.25
C LEU A 178 -23.03 10.70 -23.26
N LEU A 179 -23.04 10.07 -24.44
CA LEU A 179 -22.88 8.62 -24.59
C LEU A 179 -21.52 8.14 -24.07
N VAL A 180 -20.44 8.86 -24.38
CA VAL A 180 -19.09 8.53 -23.89
C VAL A 180 -19.02 8.59 -22.37
N LEU A 181 -19.63 9.61 -21.74
CA LEU A 181 -19.66 9.70 -20.27
C LEU A 181 -20.55 8.63 -19.64
N GLY A 182 -21.74 8.39 -20.20
CA GLY A 182 -22.69 7.41 -19.67
C GLY A 182 -22.21 5.97 -19.80
N LEU A 183 -21.91 5.53 -21.03
CA LEU A 183 -21.41 4.17 -21.28
C LEU A 183 -20.03 3.95 -20.69
N GLY A 184 -19.16 4.98 -20.73
CA GLY A 184 -17.87 4.95 -20.08
C GLY A 184 -18.01 4.78 -18.56
N GLY A 185 -18.90 5.53 -17.91
CA GLY A 185 -19.21 5.39 -16.50
C GLY A 185 -19.74 3.99 -16.15
N ALA A 186 -20.69 3.47 -16.95
CA ALA A 186 -21.20 2.12 -16.75
C ALA A 186 -20.10 1.05 -16.85
N LEU A 187 -19.21 1.15 -17.85
CA LEU A 187 -18.05 0.26 -18.01
C LEU A 187 -17.08 0.35 -16.82
N LEU A 188 -16.83 1.56 -16.33
CA LEU A 188 -15.92 1.79 -15.20
C LEU A 188 -16.39 1.12 -13.91
N THR A 189 -17.68 0.78 -13.78
CA THR A 189 -18.18 -0.02 -12.64
C THR A 189 -17.37 -1.30 -12.42
N SER A 190 -16.96 -1.95 -13.52
CA SER A 190 -16.16 -3.18 -13.49
C SER A 190 -14.64 -2.95 -13.38
N VAL A 191 -14.20 -1.68 -13.37
CA VAL A 191 -12.85 -1.27 -12.99
C VAL A 191 -12.84 -0.84 -11.51
N HIS A 192 -13.70 0.11 -11.13
CA HIS A 192 -13.99 0.52 -9.77
C HIS A 192 -15.25 1.40 -9.70
N LEU A 193 -16.09 1.19 -8.67
CA LEU A 193 -17.39 1.88 -8.55
C LEU A 193 -17.27 3.40 -8.34
N LEU A 194 -16.33 3.87 -7.51
CA LEU A 194 -16.29 5.29 -7.12
C LEU A 194 -16.09 6.25 -8.32
N PRO A 195 -15.05 6.11 -9.17
CA PRO A 195 -14.89 6.97 -10.36
C PRO A 195 -16.00 6.80 -11.40
N ALA A 196 -16.64 5.62 -11.45
CA ALA A 196 -17.80 5.38 -12.31
C ALA A 196 -18.97 6.29 -11.92
N VAL A 197 -19.28 6.36 -10.62
CA VAL A 197 -20.34 7.22 -10.10
C VAL A 197 -19.98 8.70 -10.26
N GLU A 198 -18.71 9.09 -10.08
CA GLU A 198 -18.25 10.46 -10.35
C GLU A 198 -18.50 10.88 -11.82
N LEU A 199 -18.20 9.99 -12.77
CA LEU A 199 -18.40 10.27 -14.20
C LEU A 199 -19.88 10.34 -14.58
N ILE A 200 -20.73 9.46 -14.02
CA ILE A 200 -22.19 9.50 -14.22
C ILE A 200 -22.80 10.73 -13.53
N GLY A 201 -22.32 11.09 -12.33
CA GLY A 201 -22.71 12.32 -11.65
C GLY A 201 -22.36 13.57 -12.48
N THR A 202 -21.20 13.57 -13.12
CA THR A 202 -20.76 14.64 -14.03
C THR A 202 -21.68 14.75 -15.24
N LEU A 203 -22.08 13.62 -15.84
CA LEU A 203 -23.11 13.59 -16.88
C LEU A 203 -24.40 14.24 -16.37
N GLY A 204 -24.87 13.90 -15.17
CA GLY A 204 -26.05 14.51 -14.56
C GLY A 204 -25.95 16.03 -14.45
N VAL A 205 -24.83 16.55 -13.95
CA VAL A 205 -24.58 18.00 -13.86
C VAL A 205 -24.57 18.63 -15.26
N LEU A 206 -23.92 18.01 -16.24
CA LEU A 206 -23.88 18.53 -17.62
C LEU A 206 -25.27 18.58 -18.28
N VAL A 207 -26.12 17.57 -18.04
CA VAL A 207 -27.51 17.56 -18.52
C VAL A 207 -28.30 18.73 -17.91
N LEU A 208 -28.13 18.98 -16.61
CA LEU A 208 -28.75 20.14 -15.94
C LEU A 208 -28.24 21.46 -16.52
N LEU A 209 -26.94 21.61 -16.74
CA LEU A 209 -26.38 22.82 -17.33
C LEU A 209 -26.92 23.05 -18.75
N ASN A 210 -26.96 22.01 -19.59
CA ASN A 210 -27.53 22.08 -20.94
C ASN A 210 -29.03 22.44 -20.91
N ALA A 211 -29.78 21.95 -19.94
CA ALA A 211 -31.20 22.26 -19.76
C ALA A 211 -31.46 23.77 -19.60
N ILE A 212 -30.53 24.47 -18.94
CA ILE A 212 -30.66 25.89 -18.64
C ILE A 212 -30.11 26.73 -19.81
N THR A 213 -29.05 26.29 -20.49
CA THR A 213 -28.39 27.09 -21.54
C THR A 213 -28.90 26.88 -22.96
N ASP A 214 -29.40 25.69 -23.30
CA ASP A 214 -29.70 25.34 -24.68
C ASP A 214 -30.96 26.05 -25.21
N SER A 215 -30.98 26.31 -26.53
CA SER A 215 -32.18 26.77 -27.24
C SER A 215 -33.33 25.77 -27.06
N ARG A 216 -34.60 26.20 -27.19
CA ARG A 216 -35.75 25.34 -26.87
C ARG A 216 -35.73 23.97 -27.57
N GLU A 217 -35.36 23.94 -28.85
CA GLU A 217 -35.29 22.69 -29.63
C GLU A 217 -34.11 21.81 -29.18
N LYS A 218 -32.92 22.39 -29.07
CA LYS A 218 -31.72 21.69 -28.61
C LYS A 218 -31.88 21.17 -27.18
N ARG A 219 -32.52 21.96 -26.31
CA ARG A 219 -32.80 21.64 -24.91
C ARG A 219 -33.64 20.39 -24.77
N THR A 220 -34.73 20.27 -25.53
CA THR A 220 -35.59 19.09 -25.48
C THR A 220 -34.82 17.83 -25.88
N ARG A 221 -34.02 17.90 -26.96
CA ARG A 221 -33.17 16.79 -27.39
C ARG A 221 -32.10 16.43 -26.36
N SER A 222 -31.35 17.42 -25.89
CA SER A 222 -30.29 17.27 -24.89
C SER A 222 -30.84 16.70 -23.57
N LEU A 223 -32.02 17.14 -23.14
CA LEU A 223 -32.69 16.63 -21.93
C LEU A 223 -33.18 15.20 -22.11
N LEU A 224 -33.90 14.89 -23.20
CA LEU A 224 -34.41 13.54 -23.42
C LEU A 224 -33.28 12.53 -23.61
N ALA A 225 -32.30 12.85 -24.45
CA ALA A 225 -31.13 12.00 -24.65
C ALA A 225 -30.28 11.92 -23.38
N GLY A 226 -30.01 13.05 -22.74
CA GLY A 226 -29.21 13.11 -21.51
C GLY A 226 -29.83 12.35 -20.35
N ALA A 227 -31.13 12.53 -20.10
CA ALA A 227 -31.87 11.80 -19.08
C ALA A 227 -31.94 10.30 -19.42
N GLY A 228 -32.25 9.96 -20.68
CA GLY A 228 -32.28 8.57 -21.15
C GLY A 228 -30.94 7.86 -20.96
N ILE A 229 -29.84 8.49 -21.38
CA ILE A 229 -28.47 7.96 -21.21
C ILE A 229 -28.11 7.85 -19.73
N SER A 230 -28.45 8.86 -18.91
CA SER A 230 -28.15 8.84 -17.46
C SER A 230 -28.89 7.70 -16.78
N LEU A 231 -30.19 7.54 -17.02
CA LEU A 231 -31.01 6.46 -16.47
C LEU A 231 -30.54 5.09 -16.94
N PHE A 232 -30.21 4.95 -18.23
CA PHE A 232 -29.68 3.72 -18.78
C PHE A 232 -28.33 3.36 -18.15
N SER A 233 -27.43 4.33 -18.01
CA SER A 233 -26.10 4.11 -17.41
C SER A 233 -26.19 3.75 -15.92
N LEU A 234 -27.08 4.41 -15.17
CA LEU A 234 -27.40 4.05 -13.79
C LEU A 234 -28.01 2.64 -13.71
N GLY A 235 -28.92 2.30 -14.63
CA GLY A 235 -29.50 0.97 -14.73
C GLY A 235 -28.43 -0.11 -14.95
N LEU A 236 -27.54 0.11 -15.94
CA LEU A 236 -26.40 -0.78 -16.21
C LEU A 236 -25.46 -0.93 -15.01
N MET A 237 -25.18 0.17 -14.30
CA MET A 237 -24.36 0.14 -13.09
C MET A 237 -25.03 -0.68 -11.99
N VAL A 238 -26.32 -0.48 -11.72
CA VAL A 238 -27.03 -1.17 -10.62
C VAL A 238 -27.19 -2.67 -10.89
N VAL A 239 -27.39 -3.09 -12.14
CA VAL A 239 -27.47 -4.52 -12.50
C VAL A 239 -26.10 -5.20 -12.60
N ASN A 240 -25.00 -4.43 -12.59
CA ASN A 240 -23.66 -4.98 -12.60
C ASN A 240 -23.35 -5.65 -11.24
N PRO A 241 -22.92 -6.92 -11.20
CA PRO A 241 -22.61 -7.59 -9.93
C PRO A 241 -21.53 -6.88 -9.10
N ASP A 242 -20.59 -6.18 -9.75
CA ASP A 242 -19.51 -5.44 -9.11
C ASP A 242 -20.03 -4.25 -8.28
N PHE A 243 -21.21 -3.70 -8.62
CA PHE A 243 -21.86 -2.65 -7.85
C PHE A 243 -22.23 -3.15 -6.45
N LEU A 244 -22.86 -4.32 -6.36
CA LEU A 244 -23.27 -4.89 -5.08
C LEU A 244 -22.05 -5.26 -4.21
N ALA A 245 -20.98 -5.77 -4.84
CA ALA A 245 -19.74 -6.06 -4.14
C ALA A 245 -19.12 -4.78 -3.55
N MET A 246 -19.00 -3.71 -4.33
CA MET A 246 -18.44 -2.44 -3.86
C MET A 246 -19.33 -1.73 -2.84
N TYR A 247 -20.66 -1.82 -2.99
CA TYR A 247 -21.59 -1.35 -1.97
C TYR A 247 -21.37 -2.05 -0.62
N ARG A 248 -21.18 -3.37 -0.61
CA ARG A 248 -20.86 -4.12 0.63
C ARG A 248 -19.49 -3.76 1.18
N VAL A 249 -18.48 -3.62 0.34
CA VAL A 249 -17.14 -3.21 0.79
C VAL A 249 -17.14 -1.79 1.38
N SER A 250 -18.05 -0.92 0.94
CA SER A 250 -18.16 0.45 1.47
C SER A 250 -18.59 0.52 2.94
N SER A 251 -19.22 -0.51 3.50
CA SER A 251 -19.56 -0.54 4.93
C SER A 251 -18.36 -0.90 5.83
N ASN A 252 -17.27 -1.41 5.25
CA ASN A 252 -16.07 -1.71 6.01
C ASN A 252 -15.36 -0.40 6.37
N ASN A 253 -14.97 -0.26 7.63
CA ASN A 253 -14.20 0.87 8.09
C ASN A 253 -12.71 0.49 8.11
N GLY A 254 -12.02 0.81 7.01
CA GLY A 254 -10.57 0.72 6.92
C GLY A 254 -9.87 1.89 7.59
N LEU A 255 -8.54 1.87 7.60
CA LEU A 255 -7.72 2.99 8.05
C LEU A 255 -7.24 3.77 6.82
N MET A 256 -7.55 5.07 6.77
CA MET A 256 -6.95 6.02 5.82
C MET A 256 -6.53 7.26 6.60
N LEU A 257 -5.23 7.53 6.62
CA LEU A 257 -4.68 8.69 7.30
C LEU A 257 -4.38 9.75 6.25
N LEU A 258 -5.21 10.78 6.20
CA LEU A 258 -4.95 11.99 5.41
C LEU A 258 -4.19 12.98 6.28
N LYS A 259 -3.19 13.65 5.73
CA LYS A 259 -2.27 14.54 6.46
C LYS A 259 -2.98 15.71 7.14
N TYR A 260 -3.98 16.30 6.48
CA TYR A 260 -4.68 17.49 6.97
C TYR A 260 -6.15 17.24 7.33
N ILE A 261 -6.70 16.07 6.99
CA ILE A 261 -8.13 15.79 7.10
C ILE A 261 -8.35 14.57 7.99
N HIS A 262 -8.63 14.82 9.26
CA HIS A 262 -8.78 13.76 10.27
C HIS A 262 -10.24 13.50 10.67
N SER A 263 -11.22 14.11 9.99
CA SER A 263 -12.63 13.98 10.38
C SER A 263 -13.60 14.17 9.22
N ILE A 264 -14.82 13.66 9.39
CA ILE A 264 -15.95 13.86 8.47
C ILE A 264 -16.30 15.33 8.30
N ARG A 265 -16.16 16.14 9.36
CA ARG A 265 -16.33 17.61 9.26
C ARG A 265 -15.30 18.23 8.33
N GLY A 266 -14.04 17.81 8.42
CA GLY A 266 -12.98 18.23 7.51
C GLY A 266 -13.27 17.86 6.06
N MET A 267 -13.78 16.66 5.82
CA MET A 267 -14.23 16.24 4.48
C MET A 267 -15.38 17.09 3.95
N ALA A 268 -16.38 17.40 4.78
CA ALA A 268 -17.48 18.27 4.37
C ALA A 268 -16.97 19.69 4.01
N VAL A 269 -16.04 20.25 4.77
CA VAL A 269 -15.42 21.55 4.47
C VAL A 269 -14.66 21.50 3.14
N LEU A 270 -13.86 20.45 2.90
CA LEU A 270 -13.17 20.26 1.63
C LEU A 270 -14.15 20.17 0.46
N ALA A 271 -15.22 19.36 0.58
CA ALA A 271 -16.24 19.22 -0.45
C ALA A 271 -16.94 20.55 -0.76
N VAL A 272 -17.27 21.34 0.26
CA VAL A 272 -17.84 22.69 0.07
C VAL A 272 -16.83 23.61 -0.63
N GLY A 273 -15.55 23.57 -0.23
CA GLY A 273 -14.48 24.33 -0.88
C GLY A 273 -14.36 24.03 -2.36
N VAL A 274 -14.28 22.74 -2.73
CA VAL A 274 -14.25 22.30 -4.14
C VAL A 274 -15.50 22.78 -4.88
N ALA A 275 -16.70 22.59 -4.30
CA ALA A 275 -17.93 23.03 -4.93
C ALA A 275 -17.93 24.54 -5.24
N LEU A 276 -17.42 25.39 -4.35
CA LEU A 276 -17.33 26.84 -4.57
C LEU A 276 -16.38 27.19 -5.73
N PHE A 277 -15.22 26.53 -5.80
CA PHE A 277 -14.26 26.71 -6.90
C PHE A 277 -14.83 26.24 -8.24
N SER A 278 -15.46 25.06 -8.26
CA SER A 278 -16.15 24.50 -9.43
C SER A 278 -17.29 25.38 -9.91
N LEU A 279 -18.09 25.96 -9.00
CA LEU A 279 -19.10 26.97 -9.33
C LEU A 279 -18.48 28.23 -9.94
N GLY A 280 -17.29 28.63 -9.46
CA GLY A 280 -16.51 29.71 -10.07
C GLY A 280 -16.18 29.44 -11.54
N LEU A 281 -15.74 28.23 -11.88
CA LEU A 281 -15.49 27.82 -13.27
C LEU A 281 -16.78 27.86 -14.10
N ILE A 282 -17.88 27.32 -13.57
CA ILE A 282 -19.19 27.31 -14.25
C ILE A 282 -19.69 28.74 -14.47
N ALA A 283 -19.53 29.65 -13.51
CA ALA A 283 -19.90 31.05 -13.66
C ALA A 283 -19.09 31.75 -14.77
N LEU A 284 -17.79 31.46 -14.87
CA LEU A 284 -16.94 31.98 -15.95
C LEU A 284 -17.32 31.39 -17.31
N TRP A 285 -17.58 30.08 -17.38
CA TRP A 285 -18.11 29.43 -18.58
C TRP A 285 -19.42 30.08 -19.02
N TRP A 286 -20.38 30.24 -18.10
CA TRP A 286 -21.69 30.83 -18.36
C TRP A 286 -21.58 32.22 -18.98
N ARG A 287 -20.66 33.06 -18.47
CA ARG A 287 -20.38 34.39 -19.04
C ARG A 287 -19.81 34.31 -20.45
N LYS A 288 -18.90 33.37 -20.70
CA LYS A 288 -18.24 33.20 -22.02
C LYS A 288 -19.16 32.61 -23.07
N GLN A 289 -20.00 31.64 -22.72
CA GLN A 289 -20.90 30.97 -23.66
C GLN A 289 -21.90 31.95 -24.30
N LYS A 290 -22.31 33.00 -23.57
CA LYS A 290 -23.15 34.07 -24.12
C LYS A 290 -22.51 34.81 -25.30
N VAL A 291 -21.19 34.80 -25.39
CA VAL A 291 -20.43 35.46 -26.46
C VAL A 291 -20.10 34.48 -27.58
N ALA A 292 -19.49 33.34 -27.23
CA ALA A 292 -19.14 32.30 -28.20
C ALA A 292 -18.90 30.95 -27.49
N VAL A 293 -19.24 29.85 -28.17
CA VAL A 293 -18.80 28.51 -27.76
C VAL A 293 -17.33 28.37 -28.10
N THR A 294 -16.49 28.20 -27.08
CA THR A 294 -15.03 28.05 -27.22
C THR A 294 -14.55 26.80 -26.48
N TYR A 295 -13.45 26.21 -26.94
CA TYR A 295 -12.84 25.06 -26.26
C TYR A 295 -12.49 25.37 -24.80
N GLU A 296 -11.97 26.58 -24.55
CA GLU A 296 -11.71 27.08 -23.19
C GLU A 296 -12.97 27.10 -22.34
N GLY A 297 -14.11 27.57 -22.87
CA GLY A 297 -15.39 27.51 -22.19
C GLY A 297 -15.83 26.08 -21.87
N LEU A 298 -15.69 25.15 -22.81
CA LEU A 298 -16.03 23.74 -22.57
C LEU A 298 -15.15 23.11 -21.49
N LEU A 299 -13.86 23.44 -21.47
CA LEU A 299 -12.97 22.94 -20.42
C LEU A 299 -13.42 23.42 -19.04
N LEU A 300 -13.77 24.70 -18.88
CA LEU A 300 -14.33 25.24 -17.63
C LEU A 300 -15.65 24.55 -17.24
N LYS A 301 -16.55 24.31 -18.21
CA LYS A 301 -17.83 23.61 -18.01
C LYS A 301 -17.62 22.20 -17.45
N TYR A 302 -16.75 21.41 -18.08
CA TYR A 302 -16.56 20.00 -17.74
C TYR A 302 -15.79 19.79 -16.44
N PHE A 303 -14.70 20.54 -16.22
CA PHE A 303 -13.96 20.45 -14.95
C PHE A 303 -14.82 20.95 -13.78
N GLY A 304 -15.56 22.06 -13.95
CA GLY A 304 -16.51 22.51 -12.95
C GLY A 304 -17.65 21.51 -12.70
N ALA A 305 -18.17 20.86 -13.74
CA ALA A 305 -19.17 19.81 -13.57
C ALA A 305 -18.63 18.58 -12.83
N PHE A 306 -17.38 18.18 -13.13
CA PHE A 306 -16.71 17.06 -12.49
C PHE A 306 -16.44 17.34 -11.00
N GLY A 307 -15.91 18.53 -10.67
CA GLY A 307 -15.69 18.93 -9.27
C GLY A 307 -16.99 19.08 -8.48
N LEU A 308 -18.07 19.59 -9.09
CA LEU A 308 -19.40 19.60 -8.48
C LEU A 308 -19.95 18.19 -8.23
N ALA A 309 -19.77 17.28 -9.18
CA ALA A 309 -20.21 15.89 -9.04
C ALA A 309 -19.50 15.20 -7.87
N ILE A 310 -18.17 15.26 -7.81
CA ILE A 310 -17.38 14.68 -6.71
C ILE A 310 -17.80 15.27 -5.36
N SER A 311 -17.93 16.61 -5.29
CA SER A 311 -18.33 17.31 -4.06
C SER A 311 -19.74 16.91 -3.61
N GLY A 312 -20.70 16.89 -4.53
CA GLY A 312 -22.08 16.50 -4.25
C GLY A 312 -22.18 15.05 -3.80
N LEU A 313 -21.47 14.14 -4.47
CA LEU A 313 -21.43 12.72 -4.11
C LEU A 313 -20.78 12.48 -2.75
N CYS A 314 -19.70 13.20 -2.42
CA CYS A 314 -19.10 13.15 -1.10
C CYS A 314 -20.08 13.62 -0.02
N VAL A 315 -20.81 14.72 -0.24
CA VAL A 315 -21.83 15.23 0.70
C VAL A 315 -22.98 14.24 0.84
N ILE A 316 -23.43 13.61 -0.25
CA ILE A 316 -24.44 12.55 -0.22
C ILE A 316 -23.93 11.37 0.61
N GLN A 317 -22.69 10.91 0.41
CA GLN A 317 -22.11 9.82 1.18
C GLN A 317 -22.03 10.16 2.67
N ILE A 318 -21.67 11.39 3.03
CA ILE A 318 -21.67 11.87 4.42
C ILE A 318 -23.10 11.88 4.99
N ALA A 319 -24.08 12.35 4.22
CA ALA A 319 -25.48 12.37 4.63
C ALA A 319 -26.05 10.95 4.83
N LEU A 320 -25.66 10.00 3.97
CA LEU A 320 -26.01 8.58 4.10
C LEU A 320 -25.37 7.94 5.34
N LEU A 321 -24.11 8.27 5.63
CA LEU A 321 -23.42 7.82 6.83
C LEU A 321 -24.09 8.36 8.11
N VAL A 322 -24.31 9.67 8.18
CA VAL A 322 -24.83 10.33 9.39
C VAL A 322 -26.33 10.08 9.58
N GLY A 323 -27.11 10.07 8.49
CA GLY A 323 -28.57 9.98 8.55
C GLY A 323 -29.12 8.56 8.50
N LEU A 324 -28.44 7.62 7.84
CA LEU A 324 -28.93 6.26 7.60
C LEU A 324 -27.95 5.16 8.03
N SER A 325 -26.80 5.52 8.63
CA SER A 325 -25.72 4.58 8.98
C SER A 325 -25.29 3.70 7.80
N LYS A 326 -25.26 4.27 6.59
CA LYS A 326 -24.85 3.59 5.35
C LYS A 326 -23.45 4.00 4.94
N GLY A 327 -22.59 3.01 4.67
CA GLY A 327 -21.17 3.21 4.37
C GLY A 327 -20.33 3.35 5.64
N SER A 328 -19.16 3.99 5.51
CA SER A 328 -18.22 4.19 6.62
C SER A 328 -17.52 5.54 6.51
N GLU A 329 -16.81 5.95 7.56
CA GLU A 329 -15.95 7.13 7.50
C GLU A 329 -14.86 6.97 6.44
N TYR A 330 -14.28 5.77 6.37
CA TYR A 330 -13.35 5.36 5.35
C TYR A 330 -13.91 5.52 3.92
N ALA A 331 -15.19 5.18 3.68
CA ALA A 331 -15.83 5.41 2.38
C ALA A 331 -15.93 6.90 2.02
N CYS A 332 -16.10 7.78 3.00
CA CYS A 332 -16.05 9.23 2.78
C CYS A 332 -14.63 9.69 2.43
N PHE A 333 -13.61 9.21 3.17
CA PHE A 333 -12.21 9.60 2.94
C PHE A 333 -11.69 9.18 1.56
N LYS A 334 -12.26 8.16 0.91
CA LYS A 334 -11.90 7.80 -0.48
C LYS A 334 -12.15 8.92 -1.50
N TYR A 335 -13.01 9.89 -1.21
CA TYR A 335 -13.20 11.08 -2.07
C TYR A 335 -12.07 12.10 -1.95
N ALA A 336 -11.21 12.01 -0.93
CA ALA A 336 -10.23 13.06 -0.62
C ALA A 336 -9.26 13.32 -1.77
N ASN A 337 -8.73 12.27 -2.41
CA ASN A 337 -7.79 12.43 -3.51
C ASN A 337 -8.40 13.18 -4.70
N ALA A 338 -9.63 12.82 -5.09
CA ALA A 338 -10.35 13.49 -6.17
C ALA A 338 -10.70 14.94 -5.80
N LEU A 339 -11.18 15.18 -4.58
CA LEU A 339 -11.50 16.53 -4.10
C LEU A 339 -10.28 17.44 -4.06
N GLN A 340 -9.16 17.01 -3.48
CA GLN A 340 -7.94 17.84 -3.41
C GLN A 340 -7.35 18.10 -4.80
N SER A 341 -7.38 17.10 -5.68
CA SER A 341 -6.93 17.27 -7.07
C SER A 341 -7.80 18.26 -7.83
N MET A 342 -9.11 18.19 -7.66
CA MET A 342 -10.03 19.13 -8.29
C MET A 342 -9.94 20.53 -7.70
N LEU A 343 -9.71 20.68 -6.39
CA LEU A 343 -9.42 21.98 -5.79
C LEU A 343 -8.22 22.65 -6.46
N VAL A 344 -7.13 21.89 -6.65
CA VAL A 344 -5.92 22.36 -7.32
C VAL A 344 -6.19 22.74 -8.78
N LEU A 345 -6.85 21.86 -9.53
CA LEU A 345 -7.13 22.08 -10.96
C LEU A 345 -8.07 23.27 -11.18
N ASP A 346 -9.13 23.40 -10.37
CA ASP A 346 -10.06 24.51 -10.44
C ASP A 346 -9.38 25.83 -10.09
N PHE A 347 -8.58 25.85 -9.02
CA PHE A 347 -7.77 27.02 -8.66
C PHE A 347 -6.85 27.44 -9.81
N ILE A 348 -6.14 26.50 -10.43
CA ILE A 348 -5.23 26.78 -11.56
C ILE A 348 -5.99 27.36 -12.76
N LEU A 349 -7.15 26.80 -13.09
CA LEU A 349 -7.96 27.28 -14.20
C LEU A 349 -8.51 28.69 -13.94
N LEU A 350 -8.92 28.99 -12.70
CA LEU A 350 -9.31 30.35 -12.31
C LEU A 350 -8.14 31.34 -12.42
N VAL A 351 -6.97 30.99 -11.88
CA VAL A 351 -5.75 31.80 -11.99
C VAL A 351 -5.37 32.03 -13.46
N ALA A 352 -5.48 31.00 -14.30
CA ALA A 352 -5.22 31.11 -15.73
C ALA A 352 -6.18 32.09 -16.42
N GLN A 353 -7.46 32.10 -16.04
CA GLN A 353 -8.42 33.07 -16.58
C GLN A 353 -8.12 34.51 -16.15
N LEU A 354 -7.67 34.72 -14.91
CA LEU A 354 -7.37 36.05 -14.36
C LEU A 354 -6.00 36.59 -14.81
N GLY A 355 -5.02 35.70 -14.98
CA GLY A 355 -3.63 36.06 -15.27
C GLY A 355 -3.32 36.29 -16.75
N LYS A 356 -4.16 35.77 -17.66
CA LYS A 356 -3.88 35.81 -19.11
C LYS A 356 -3.72 37.22 -19.68
N ASP A 357 -4.40 38.21 -19.11
CA ASP A 357 -4.40 39.59 -19.62
C ASP A 357 -3.16 40.38 -19.16
N ARG A 358 -2.48 39.91 -18.11
CA ARG A 358 -1.22 40.49 -17.61
C ARG A 358 0.00 40.10 -18.44
N LEU A 359 -0.13 39.11 -19.33
CA LEU A 359 0.96 38.62 -20.17
C LEU A 359 0.97 39.35 -21.52
N GLN A 360 2.07 40.05 -21.78
CA GLN A 360 2.37 40.67 -23.07
C GLN A 360 2.92 39.67 -24.12
N SER A 361 2.77 38.36 -23.89
CA SER A 361 3.45 37.31 -24.66
C SER A 361 3.25 37.43 -26.18
N THR A 362 4.37 37.59 -26.89
CA THR A 362 4.53 37.47 -28.35
C THR A 362 4.88 36.03 -28.78
N GLY A 363 5.22 35.15 -27.84
CA GLY A 363 5.59 33.75 -28.08
C GLY A 363 4.39 32.79 -28.12
N SER A 364 4.61 31.60 -28.73
CA SER A 364 3.58 30.58 -28.96
C SER A 364 3.16 29.78 -27.72
N GLY A 365 3.72 30.03 -26.53
CA GLY A 365 3.40 29.28 -25.30
C GLY A 365 3.80 27.80 -25.35
N PRO A 366 3.40 26.98 -24.35
CA PRO A 366 3.76 25.56 -24.28
C PRO A 366 3.35 24.79 -25.54
N GLY A 367 4.29 24.02 -26.10
CA GLY A 367 4.14 23.29 -27.37
C GLY A 367 3.66 21.85 -27.21
N VAL A 368 3.73 21.08 -28.31
CA VAL A 368 3.24 19.68 -28.39
C VAL A 368 3.88 18.70 -27.40
N PHE A 369 5.02 19.04 -26.80
CA PHE A 369 5.71 18.24 -25.79
C PHE A 369 5.25 18.52 -24.35
N ALA A 370 4.45 19.57 -24.13
CA ALA A 370 4.02 19.98 -22.79
C ALA A 370 3.21 18.91 -22.03
N PRO A 371 2.32 18.11 -22.67
CA PRO A 371 1.65 17.01 -21.98
C PRO A 371 2.62 15.96 -21.44
N SER A 372 3.63 15.58 -22.23
CA SER A 372 4.66 14.61 -21.81
C SER A 372 5.52 15.15 -20.66
N ALA A 373 5.92 16.42 -20.73
CA ALA A 373 6.69 17.07 -19.67
C ALA A 373 5.87 17.20 -18.37
N LEU A 374 4.58 17.52 -18.47
CA LEU A 374 3.68 17.58 -17.32
C LEU A 374 3.48 16.20 -16.69
N ALA A 375 3.25 15.16 -17.49
CA ALA A 375 3.08 13.80 -16.99
C ALA A 375 4.34 13.28 -16.30
N LEU A 376 5.52 13.53 -16.88
CA LEU A 376 6.80 13.19 -16.25
C LEU A 376 7.00 13.95 -14.93
N LEU A 377 6.73 15.27 -14.91
CA LEU A 377 6.83 16.09 -13.71
C LEU A 377 5.89 15.57 -12.61
N ALA A 378 4.66 15.21 -12.97
CA ALA A 378 3.69 14.67 -12.03
C ALA A 378 4.13 13.31 -11.47
N CYS A 379 4.63 12.38 -12.30
CA CYS A 379 5.21 11.12 -11.83
C CYS A 379 6.34 11.38 -10.83
N VAL A 380 7.27 12.28 -11.15
CA VAL A 380 8.34 12.65 -10.22
C VAL A 380 7.76 13.23 -8.95
N CYS A 381 6.88 14.24 -9.00
CA CYS A 381 6.35 14.89 -7.80
C CYS A 381 5.51 13.98 -6.90
N VAL A 382 4.75 13.04 -7.47
CA VAL A 382 3.94 12.09 -6.70
C VAL A 382 4.82 11.05 -6.01
N PHE A 383 5.80 10.47 -6.70
CA PHE A 383 6.53 9.31 -6.18
C PHE A 383 7.81 9.65 -5.40
N SER A 384 8.45 10.78 -5.69
CA SER A 384 9.81 11.06 -5.20
C SER A 384 9.98 11.45 -3.73
N ASN A 385 8.89 11.69 -2.99
CA ASN A 385 8.96 12.02 -1.55
C ASN A 385 8.83 10.80 -0.63
N GLY A 386 8.41 9.64 -1.18
CA GLY A 386 8.25 8.42 -0.41
C GLY A 386 9.55 7.61 -0.35
N SER A 387 9.79 6.94 0.78
CA SER A 387 10.70 5.79 0.78
C SER A 387 10.18 4.76 -0.21
N PHE A 388 11.07 4.19 -1.03
CA PHE A 388 10.72 3.12 -1.95
C PHE A 388 11.44 1.83 -1.61
N ILE A 389 10.84 0.73 -2.04
CA ILE A 389 11.41 -0.61 -1.99
C ILE A 389 11.84 -0.99 -3.40
N LEU A 390 13.08 -1.45 -3.56
CA LEU A 390 13.53 -2.04 -4.80
C LEU A 390 12.88 -3.41 -4.99
N THR A 391 12.12 -3.58 -6.08
CA THR A 391 11.30 -4.78 -6.29
C THR A 391 12.05 -5.94 -6.91
N GLY A 392 13.25 -5.73 -7.46
CA GLY A 392 14.00 -6.77 -8.19
C GLY A 392 14.20 -8.07 -7.40
N LYS A 393 14.56 -7.99 -6.11
CA LYS A 393 14.72 -9.17 -5.24
C LYS A 393 13.38 -9.83 -4.90
N ILE A 394 12.32 -9.04 -4.72
CA ILE A 394 10.95 -9.54 -4.48
C ILE A 394 10.45 -10.28 -5.72
N ILE A 395 10.65 -9.71 -6.92
CA ILE A 395 10.25 -10.31 -8.19
C ILE A 395 11.02 -11.62 -8.44
N SER A 396 12.33 -11.66 -8.15
CA SER A 396 13.12 -12.90 -8.24
C SER A 396 12.56 -13.98 -7.32
N ALA A 397 12.30 -13.64 -6.06
CA ALA A 397 11.71 -14.56 -5.09
C ALA A 397 10.29 -14.99 -5.49
N GLU A 398 9.49 -14.10 -6.09
CA GLU A 398 8.16 -14.41 -6.61
C GLU A 398 8.23 -15.51 -7.67
N ARG A 399 9.13 -15.35 -8.66
CA ARG A 399 9.34 -16.31 -9.76
C ARG A 399 9.81 -17.66 -9.26
N GLU A 400 10.80 -17.67 -8.36
CA GLU A 400 11.34 -18.91 -7.78
C GLU A 400 10.29 -19.65 -6.94
N ALA A 401 9.53 -18.92 -6.10
CA ALA A 401 8.46 -19.49 -5.30
C ALA A 401 7.30 -20.02 -6.16
N ARG A 402 6.95 -19.33 -7.26
CA ARG A 402 5.89 -19.74 -8.18
C ARG A 402 6.30 -21.00 -8.96
N ALA A 403 7.55 -21.05 -9.43
CA ALA A 403 8.10 -22.24 -10.08
C ALA A 403 8.11 -23.44 -9.11
N PHE A 404 8.49 -23.21 -7.86
CA PHE A 404 8.43 -24.21 -6.81
C PHE A 404 7.00 -24.72 -6.58
N ALA A 405 6.03 -23.82 -6.36
CA ALA A 405 4.63 -24.18 -6.11
C ALA A 405 4.04 -25.03 -7.24
N LYS A 406 4.39 -24.74 -8.50
CA LYS A 406 3.99 -25.55 -9.67
C LYS A 406 4.60 -26.96 -9.63
N SER A 407 5.85 -27.11 -9.19
CA SER A 407 6.57 -28.39 -9.19
C SER A 407 6.32 -29.27 -7.95
N ALA A 408 6.06 -28.65 -6.80
CA ALA A 408 6.06 -29.31 -5.51
C ALA A 408 4.70 -29.90 -5.11
N GLY A 409 3.68 -29.72 -5.98
CA GLY A 409 2.30 -30.12 -5.74
C GLY A 409 1.60 -29.25 -4.69
N GLN A 410 0.29 -29.47 -4.53
CA GLN A 410 -0.50 -28.76 -3.54
C GLN A 410 -0.07 -29.14 -2.10
N PRO A 411 -0.10 -28.18 -1.16
CA PRO A 411 0.08 -28.46 0.26
C PRO A 411 -0.91 -29.51 0.79
N ALA A 412 -0.58 -30.12 1.94
CA ALA A 412 -1.51 -30.98 2.64
C ALA A 412 -2.79 -30.20 3.00
N PRO A 413 -3.98 -30.86 3.04
CA PRO A 413 -5.23 -30.17 3.36
C PRO A 413 -5.15 -29.40 4.69
N GLY A 414 -5.55 -28.12 4.67
CA GLY A 414 -5.50 -27.25 5.85
C GLY A 414 -4.13 -26.62 6.15
N THR A 415 -3.13 -26.89 5.33
CA THR A 415 -1.77 -26.34 5.47
C THR A 415 -1.39 -25.45 4.29
N HIS A 416 -0.42 -24.57 4.48
CA HIS A 416 0.04 -23.61 3.48
C HIS A 416 1.56 -23.52 3.44
N ASP A 417 2.08 -23.21 2.26
CA ASP A 417 3.49 -22.84 2.11
C ASP A 417 3.65 -21.34 2.39
N PHE A 418 4.79 -20.98 2.99
CA PHE A 418 5.10 -19.60 3.35
C PHE A 418 6.50 -19.21 2.90
N ALA A 419 6.69 -17.94 2.57
CA ALA A 419 8.00 -17.34 2.38
C ALA A 419 8.35 -16.54 3.64
N ILE A 420 9.46 -16.89 4.30
CA ILE A 420 9.89 -16.24 5.54
C ILE A 420 11.41 -16.13 5.55
N GLY A 421 11.94 -14.98 5.95
CA GLY A 421 13.40 -14.81 6.11
C GLY A 421 14.17 -14.81 4.80
N ILE A 422 13.52 -14.51 3.67
CA ILE A 422 14.22 -14.25 2.42
C ILE A 422 15.05 -12.97 2.59
N ALA A 423 16.33 -13.06 2.27
CA ALA A 423 17.30 -11.99 2.44
C ALA A 423 16.90 -10.74 1.64
N GLU A 424 17.19 -9.57 2.20
CA GLU A 424 17.05 -8.25 1.54
C GLU A 424 15.61 -7.80 1.21
N ILE A 425 14.58 -8.63 1.41
CA ILE A 425 13.18 -8.25 1.07
C ILE A 425 12.28 -7.93 2.28
N GLY A 426 12.75 -8.24 3.51
CA GLY A 426 12.04 -7.92 4.76
C GLY A 426 10.67 -8.60 4.93
N GLY A 427 9.96 -8.32 6.03
CA GLY A 427 8.66 -8.93 6.31
C GLY A 427 7.60 -8.63 5.23
N PHE A 428 7.58 -7.41 4.71
CA PHE A 428 6.68 -7.03 3.62
C PHE A 428 6.92 -7.83 2.33
N GLY A 429 8.17 -7.99 1.88
CA GLY A 429 8.47 -8.79 0.69
C GLY A 429 8.13 -10.28 0.89
N ASN A 430 8.45 -10.83 2.06
CA ASN A 430 8.05 -12.19 2.45
C ASN A 430 6.52 -12.37 2.43
N TYR A 431 5.77 -11.39 2.94
CA TYR A 431 4.32 -11.35 2.85
C TYR A 431 3.82 -11.38 1.41
N LEU A 432 4.38 -10.54 0.52
CA LEU A 432 3.99 -10.53 -0.89
C LEU A 432 4.26 -11.88 -1.58
N VAL A 433 5.45 -12.47 -1.40
CA VAL A 433 5.80 -13.76 -2.03
C VAL A 433 4.90 -14.88 -1.52
N SER A 434 4.62 -14.92 -0.21
CA SER A 434 3.67 -15.89 0.38
C SER A 434 2.29 -15.78 -0.27
N ARG A 435 1.80 -14.55 -0.42
CA ARG A 435 0.47 -14.25 -0.94
C ARG A 435 0.34 -14.42 -2.46
N PHE A 436 1.37 -14.08 -3.23
CA PHE A 436 1.32 -14.04 -4.70
C PHE A 436 1.70 -15.36 -5.33
N SER A 437 2.74 -16.02 -4.80
CA SER A 437 3.33 -17.21 -5.42
C SER A 437 2.91 -18.50 -4.74
N LEU A 438 2.72 -18.47 -3.42
CA LEU A 438 2.42 -19.65 -2.61
C LEU A 438 0.92 -19.78 -2.28
N GLY A 439 0.12 -18.76 -2.61
CA GLY A 439 -1.33 -18.80 -2.42
C GLY A 439 -1.75 -18.89 -0.95
N THR A 440 -1.00 -18.30 -0.03
CA THR A 440 -1.35 -18.27 1.39
C THR A 440 -2.63 -17.43 1.63
N PRO A 441 -3.56 -17.85 2.52
CA PRO A 441 -4.75 -17.07 2.88
C PRO A 441 -4.49 -15.68 3.45
N ALA A 442 -5.51 -14.82 3.38
CA ALA A 442 -5.37 -13.37 3.62
C ALA A 442 -5.32 -12.99 5.11
N LEU A 443 -5.80 -13.85 6.01
CA LEU A 443 -6.03 -13.51 7.41
C LEU A 443 -5.28 -14.43 8.37
N ASP A 444 -4.91 -13.83 9.51
CA ASP A 444 -4.12 -14.31 10.65
C ASP A 444 -2.63 -14.61 10.37
N ASP A 445 -2.31 -15.62 9.57
CA ASP A 445 -0.92 -16.12 9.51
C ASP A 445 -0.01 -15.30 8.57
N SER A 446 -0.54 -14.81 7.45
CA SER A 446 0.22 -13.96 6.53
C SER A 446 0.50 -12.56 7.09
N PHE A 447 -0.33 -12.06 8.01
CA PHE A 447 -0.08 -10.77 8.66
C PHE A 447 1.08 -10.85 9.67
N GLU A 448 1.28 -12.00 10.33
CA GLU A 448 2.47 -12.20 11.17
C GLU A 448 3.76 -12.16 10.34
N ILE A 449 3.74 -12.72 9.13
CA ILE A 449 4.88 -12.66 8.20
C ILE A 449 5.17 -11.22 7.78
N PHE A 450 4.12 -10.42 7.52
CA PHE A 450 4.28 -8.99 7.26
C PHE A 450 5.01 -8.29 8.43
N GLN A 451 4.75 -8.71 9.67
CA GLN A 451 5.45 -8.22 10.87
C GLN A 451 6.83 -8.87 11.10
N GLY A 452 7.27 -9.79 10.24
CA GLY A 452 8.53 -10.51 10.38
C GLY A 452 8.51 -11.61 11.47
N LYS A 453 7.35 -12.22 11.70
CA LYS A 453 7.13 -13.30 12.67
C LYS A 453 6.66 -14.59 11.97
N PHE A 454 6.75 -15.71 12.69
CA PHE A 454 6.10 -16.95 12.26
C PHE A 454 4.57 -16.85 12.33
N PRO A 455 3.83 -17.60 11.48
CA PRO A 455 2.41 -17.90 11.68
C PRO A 455 2.11 -18.29 13.13
N LYS A 456 0.90 -18.05 13.64
CA LYS A 456 0.60 -18.39 15.05
C LYS A 456 0.40 -19.88 15.23
N ASP A 457 -0.25 -20.51 14.26
CA ASP A 457 -0.65 -21.91 14.31
C ASP A 457 0.31 -22.77 13.50
N ALA A 458 1.12 -23.56 14.20
CA ALA A 458 2.07 -24.50 13.59
C ALA A 458 1.38 -25.46 12.62
N THR A 459 0.16 -25.89 12.95
CA THR A 459 -0.57 -26.93 12.22
C THR A 459 -0.97 -26.50 10.81
N ARG A 460 -0.84 -25.21 10.50
CA ARG A 460 -1.14 -24.63 9.20
C ARG A 460 0.09 -24.46 8.32
N ILE A 461 1.29 -24.79 8.81
CA ILE A 461 2.54 -24.60 8.08
C ILE A 461 2.95 -25.90 7.42
N ASN A 462 2.97 -25.93 6.09
CA ASN A 462 3.45 -27.06 5.32
C ASN A 462 4.96 -26.97 5.09
N ARG A 463 5.38 -25.93 4.36
CA ARG A 463 6.76 -25.71 3.95
C ARG A 463 7.12 -24.23 4.09
N ILE A 464 8.39 -23.96 4.36
CA ILE A 464 8.91 -22.58 4.44
C ILE A 464 10.01 -22.40 3.39
N LEU A 465 9.85 -21.38 2.56
CA LEU A 465 10.87 -20.91 1.65
C LEU A 465 11.66 -19.79 2.33
N SER A 466 12.98 -19.94 2.38
CA SER A 466 13.89 -18.97 2.99
C SER A 466 15.18 -18.82 2.19
N SER A 467 16.06 -17.91 2.60
CA SER A 467 17.41 -17.80 2.07
C SER A 467 18.39 -18.70 2.85
N SER A 468 19.43 -19.20 2.19
CA SER A 468 20.51 -19.85 2.93
C SER A 468 21.30 -18.83 3.76
N GLY A 469 21.60 -19.15 5.01
CA GLY A 469 22.32 -18.32 5.97
C GLY A 469 21.47 -17.25 6.67
N SER A 470 20.15 -17.24 6.49
CA SER A 470 19.27 -16.24 7.11
C SER A 470 18.84 -16.65 8.52
N ASP A 471 19.71 -16.53 9.53
CA ASP A 471 19.31 -16.82 10.92
C ASP A 471 18.20 -15.86 11.41
N PRO A 472 17.21 -16.33 12.21
CA PRO A 472 17.01 -17.71 12.69
C PRO A 472 16.19 -18.60 11.72
N TRP A 473 15.92 -18.13 10.50
CA TRP A 473 15.02 -18.74 9.53
C TRP A 473 15.63 -19.95 8.82
N ASP A 474 16.94 -19.93 8.55
CA ASP A 474 17.64 -21.06 7.95
C ASP A 474 18.04 -22.12 8.97
N ARG A 475 17.31 -23.24 8.97
CA ARG A 475 17.58 -24.39 9.82
C ARG A 475 18.08 -25.55 8.99
N LYS A 476 19.41 -25.78 9.02
CA LYS A 476 20.09 -26.83 8.23
C LYS A 476 19.50 -28.23 8.44
N ASP A 477 19.10 -28.52 9.67
CA ASP A 477 18.41 -29.74 10.10
C ASP A 477 17.00 -29.91 9.51
N CYS A 478 16.34 -28.80 9.19
CA CYS A 478 14.98 -28.79 8.63
C CYS A 478 14.95 -28.68 7.10
N ARG A 479 16.10 -28.55 6.42
CA ARG A 479 16.16 -28.44 4.95
C ARG A 479 15.70 -29.72 4.28
N ARG A 480 14.77 -29.59 3.33
CA ARG A 480 14.22 -30.67 2.51
C ARG A 480 14.58 -30.54 1.03
N GLY A 481 14.98 -29.36 0.58
CA GLY A 481 15.36 -29.12 -0.81
C GLY A 481 15.63 -27.65 -1.10
N THR A 482 15.56 -27.29 -2.38
CA THR A 482 15.81 -25.94 -2.89
C THR A 482 14.76 -25.55 -3.93
N ALA A 483 14.48 -24.25 -4.00
CA ALA A 483 13.63 -23.61 -4.99
C ALA A 483 14.44 -22.49 -5.66
N GLY A 484 15.21 -22.84 -6.70
CA GLY A 484 16.18 -21.90 -7.28
C GLY A 484 17.29 -21.57 -6.29
N SER A 485 17.39 -20.29 -5.91
CA SER A 485 18.32 -19.79 -4.89
C SER A 485 17.77 -19.91 -3.46
N LEU A 486 16.47 -20.15 -3.31
CA LEU A 486 15.81 -20.34 -2.02
C LEU A 486 15.99 -21.76 -1.51
N ILE A 487 16.04 -21.90 -0.19
CA ILE A 487 15.97 -23.20 0.50
C ILE A 487 14.53 -23.49 0.89
N VAL A 488 14.17 -24.78 0.89
CA VAL A 488 12.86 -25.27 1.31
C VAL A 488 13.03 -26.03 2.61
N LEU A 489 12.33 -25.58 3.63
CA LEU A 489 12.32 -26.15 4.97
C LEU A 489 11.01 -26.88 5.23
N ASP A 490 11.11 -27.93 6.04
CA ASP A 490 9.99 -28.60 6.69
C ASP A 490 9.31 -27.65 7.69
N GLY A 491 8.00 -27.41 7.53
CA GLY A 491 7.25 -26.41 8.29
C GLY A 491 7.25 -26.69 9.79
N ASP A 492 6.92 -27.94 10.17
CA ASP A 492 6.88 -28.37 11.57
C ASP A 492 8.25 -28.29 12.25
N CYS A 493 9.29 -28.79 11.57
CA CYS A 493 10.66 -28.72 12.08
C CYS A 493 11.11 -27.26 12.31
N ALA A 494 10.89 -26.39 11.32
CA ALA A 494 11.29 -25.00 11.38
C ALA A 494 10.51 -24.23 12.47
N TYR A 495 9.21 -24.46 12.58
CA TYR A 495 8.36 -23.85 13.61
C TYR A 495 8.75 -24.29 15.02
N ALA A 496 8.97 -25.58 15.24
CA ALA A 496 9.41 -26.12 16.52
C ALA A 496 10.74 -25.47 16.95
N GLY A 497 11.67 -25.32 15.99
CA GLY A 497 12.93 -24.62 16.18
C GLY A 497 12.83 -23.13 16.52
N PHE A 498 11.68 -22.49 16.24
CA PHE A 498 11.43 -21.07 16.51
C PHE A 498 10.56 -20.82 17.75
N THR A 499 9.82 -21.80 18.25
CA THR A 499 8.89 -21.60 19.39
C THR A 499 9.27 -22.36 20.63
N THR A 500 10.12 -23.39 20.48
CA THR A 500 10.51 -24.25 21.59
C THR A 500 12.00 -24.14 21.83
N VAL A 501 12.35 -23.75 23.05
CA VAL A 501 13.70 -23.93 23.59
C VAL A 501 13.70 -25.25 24.36
N ASN A 502 14.66 -26.12 24.07
CA ASN A 502 14.86 -27.35 24.84
C ASN A 502 15.89 -27.11 25.95
N CYS A 503 15.63 -27.61 27.15
CA CYS A 503 16.55 -27.60 28.27
C CYS A 503 17.58 -28.75 28.13
N ALA A 504 18.15 -28.92 26.94
CA ALA A 504 19.08 -29.99 26.62
C ALA A 504 20.23 -29.43 25.78
N GLY A 505 21.44 -29.98 25.94
CA GLY A 505 22.63 -29.47 25.25
C GLY A 505 23.03 -28.07 25.75
N VAL A 506 23.25 -27.14 24.82
CA VAL A 506 23.67 -25.75 25.10
C VAL A 506 22.67 -24.77 24.48
N ILE A 507 22.11 -23.89 25.31
CA ILE A 507 21.35 -22.71 24.88
C ILE A 507 22.35 -21.56 24.73
N GLU A 508 22.53 -21.05 23.52
CA GLU A 508 23.31 -19.83 23.26
C GLU A 508 22.41 -18.60 23.38
N PHE A 509 22.71 -17.67 24.28
CA PHE A 509 21.88 -16.47 24.46
C PHE A 509 22.03 -15.46 23.31
N ALA A 510 23.08 -15.58 22.49
CA ALA A 510 23.21 -14.86 21.23
C ALA A 510 22.18 -15.30 20.19
N SER A 511 21.53 -16.46 20.37
CA SER A 511 20.55 -16.98 19.43
C SER A 511 19.29 -16.10 19.35
N ARG A 512 18.68 -16.08 18.17
CA ARG A 512 17.39 -15.43 17.88
C ARG A 512 16.31 -16.50 17.66
N GLY A 513 15.04 -16.12 17.70
CA GLY A 513 13.92 -17.02 17.44
C GLY A 513 13.32 -17.60 18.72
N ALA A 514 13.47 -18.90 18.96
CA ALA A 514 12.85 -19.57 20.13
C ALA A 514 13.16 -18.91 21.46
N LEU A 515 14.38 -18.39 21.62
CA LEU A 515 14.77 -17.68 22.82
C LEU A 515 14.01 -16.35 23.00
N ASP A 516 13.68 -15.64 21.91
CA ASP A 516 12.90 -14.40 21.96
C ASP A 516 11.46 -14.64 22.46
N THR A 517 10.88 -15.80 22.15
CA THR A 517 9.53 -16.18 22.63
C THR A 517 9.54 -16.85 24.00
N ALA A 518 10.60 -17.59 24.30
CA ALA A 518 10.76 -18.35 25.53
C ALA A 518 11.23 -17.52 26.73
N SER A 519 11.64 -16.26 26.49
CA SER A 519 12.20 -15.40 27.52
C SER A 519 11.49 -14.05 27.66
N SER A 520 11.57 -13.48 28.86
CA SER A 520 11.11 -12.12 29.18
C SER A 520 12.14 -11.46 30.09
N GLY A 521 12.27 -10.13 30.04
CA GLY A 521 13.27 -9.40 30.82
C GLY A 521 14.72 -9.58 30.34
N LEU A 522 14.90 -10.08 29.12
CA LEU A 522 16.20 -10.11 28.43
C LEU A 522 16.20 -9.10 27.28
N SER A 523 17.35 -8.50 27.02
CA SER A 523 17.55 -7.59 25.90
C SER A 523 17.51 -8.33 24.55
N LYS A 524 17.55 -7.56 23.46
CA LYS A 524 17.82 -8.11 22.12
C LYS A 524 19.15 -8.86 22.10
N ALA A 525 19.25 -9.89 21.25
CA ALA A 525 20.49 -10.64 21.02
C ALA A 525 21.62 -9.71 20.54
N GLU A 526 22.74 -9.80 21.23
CA GLU A 526 24.03 -9.23 20.84
C GLU A 526 24.96 -10.36 20.33
N VAL A 527 26.14 -10.01 19.81
CA VAL A 527 27.06 -10.94 19.12
C VAL A 527 27.37 -12.20 19.94
N ASN A 528 27.49 -12.07 21.26
CA ASN A 528 27.92 -13.16 22.15
C ASN A 528 26.91 -13.53 23.25
N GLY A 529 25.71 -12.92 23.27
CA GLY A 529 24.79 -13.11 24.39
C GLY A 529 23.69 -12.07 24.48
N ARG A 530 23.06 -11.98 25.64
CA ARG A 530 22.01 -10.99 25.98
C ARG A 530 22.21 -10.44 27.38
N TRP A 531 21.90 -9.17 27.58
CA TRP A 531 21.77 -8.62 28.92
C TRP A 531 20.41 -8.98 29.53
N SER A 532 20.35 -9.12 30.85
CA SER A 532 19.11 -8.89 31.57
C SER A 532 18.74 -7.42 31.48
N GLU A 533 17.50 -7.11 31.13
CA GLU A 533 16.99 -5.75 31.02
C GLU A 533 15.85 -5.56 32.02
N GLY A 534 16.14 -4.80 33.08
CA GLY A 534 15.31 -4.67 34.28
C GLY A 534 15.79 -5.53 35.44
N SER A 535 14.97 -5.64 36.49
CA SER A 535 15.30 -6.32 37.75
C SER A 535 14.94 -7.81 37.78
N SER A 536 14.37 -8.36 36.70
CA SER A 536 13.96 -9.76 36.61
C SER A 536 13.95 -10.25 35.18
N ALA A 537 14.28 -11.52 34.99
CA ALA A 537 14.12 -12.21 33.72
C ALA A 537 13.51 -13.60 33.92
N THR A 538 12.84 -14.10 32.90
CA THR A 538 12.34 -15.48 32.87
C THR A 538 12.83 -16.19 31.63
N LEU A 539 13.14 -17.48 31.76
CA LEU A 539 13.37 -18.38 30.62
C LEU A 539 12.54 -19.65 30.81
N THR A 540 11.82 -20.03 29.78
CA THR A 540 10.99 -21.23 29.76
C THR A 540 11.50 -22.21 28.71
N CYS A 541 11.83 -23.44 29.08
CA CYS A 541 12.25 -24.47 28.13
C CYS A 541 11.61 -25.82 28.43
N LYS A 542 11.54 -26.72 27.43
CA LYS A 542 10.99 -28.08 27.57
C LYS A 542 12.10 -29.11 27.81
N THR A 543 11.78 -30.16 28.55
CA THR A 543 12.65 -31.33 28.75
C THR A 543 12.21 -32.46 27.82
N ASP A 544 13.13 -33.15 27.17
CA ASP A 544 12.89 -34.19 26.15
C ASP A 544 12.83 -35.62 26.73
N GLY A 545 12.41 -35.74 28.00
CA GLY A 545 12.32 -37.02 28.72
C GLY A 545 13.61 -37.43 29.42
N ASN A 546 14.77 -36.95 28.95
CA ASN A 546 15.98 -36.90 29.76
C ASN A 546 15.93 -35.63 30.62
N SER A 547 16.03 -35.84 31.93
CA SER A 547 15.74 -34.84 32.95
C SER A 547 17.06 -34.35 33.55
N PRO A 548 17.70 -33.30 33.00
CA PRO A 548 18.98 -32.82 33.50
C PRO A 548 18.85 -32.46 34.97
N ARG A 549 19.84 -32.81 35.77
CA ARG A 549 19.87 -32.45 37.21
C ARG A 549 20.50 -31.10 37.44
N MET A 550 21.35 -30.67 36.50
CA MET A 550 22.15 -29.47 36.61
C MET A 550 22.04 -28.63 35.34
N ALA A 551 21.90 -27.32 35.51
CA ALA A 551 22.17 -26.34 34.47
C ALA A 551 23.41 -25.51 34.86
N TYR A 552 24.22 -25.15 33.87
CA TYR A 552 25.40 -24.30 34.05
C TYR A 552 25.27 -23.07 33.17
N LEU A 553 25.03 -21.91 33.77
CA LEU A 553 24.91 -20.63 33.10
C LEU A 553 26.27 -19.92 33.05
N GLN A 554 26.80 -19.66 31.87
CA GLN A 554 27.95 -18.78 31.68
C GLN A 554 27.47 -17.33 31.62
N ALA A 555 27.92 -16.51 32.57
CA ALA A 555 27.40 -15.16 32.76
C ALA A 555 28.46 -14.18 33.27
N THR A 556 28.29 -12.90 32.97
CA THR A 556 29.09 -11.78 33.50
C THR A 556 28.18 -10.74 34.14
N GLY A 557 28.42 -10.37 35.39
CA GLY A 557 27.67 -9.29 36.06
C GLY A 557 28.14 -7.90 35.61
N LEU A 558 27.22 -6.93 35.57
CA LEU A 558 27.56 -5.51 35.48
C LEU A 558 28.15 -5.08 36.83
N VAL A 559 29.47 -4.98 36.92
CA VAL A 559 30.17 -4.71 38.19
C VAL A 559 31.27 -3.67 38.00
N THR A 560 31.59 -2.94 39.06
CA THR A 560 32.74 -2.02 39.15
C THR A 560 33.44 -2.26 40.49
N GLU A 561 34.52 -1.53 40.79
CA GLU A 561 35.16 -1.61 42.12
C GLU A 561 34.20 -1.28 43.27
N THR A 562 33.20 -0.43 43.03
CA THR A 562 32.24 0.05 44.04
C THR A 562 30.85 -0.56 43.89
N HIS A 563 30.60 -1.36 42.85
CA HIS A 563 29.29 -1.93 42.56
C HIS A 563 29.38 -3.44 42.35
N ARG A 564 28.51 -4.17 43.06
CA ARG A 564 28.37 -5.62 42.97
C ARG A 564 26.99 -5.97 42.44
N GLN A 565 26.90 -7.10 41.74
CA GLN A 565 25.64 -7.58 41.19
C GLN A 565 25.28 -8.92 41.82
N ARG A 566 24.15 -9.01 42.51
CA ARG A 566 23.57 -10.30 42.90
C ARG A 566 22.61 -10.79 41.83
N MET A 567 22.61 -12.10 41.62
CA MET A 567 21.62 -12.80 40.82
C MET A 567 21.04 -13.91 41.69
N THR A 568 19.72 -13.96 41.77
CA THR A 568 19.03 -15.12 42.33
C THR A 568 18.29 -15.84 41.23
N VAL A 569 18.39 -17.16 41.20
CA VAL A 569 17.65 -18.00 40.26
C VAL A 569 16.81 -19.02 41.03
N ARG A 570 15.55 -19.14 40.63
CA ARG A 570 14.64 -20.18 41.10
C ARG A 570 14.07 -20.90 39.89
N VAL A 571 14.13 -22.23 39.91
CA VAL A 571 13.59 -23.05 38.82
C VAL A 571 12.30 -23.70 39.30
N ASN A 572 11.17 -23.38 38.67
CA ASN A 572 9.84 -23.82 39.09
C ASN A 572 9.60 -23.55 40.60
N SER A 573 9.21 -24.59 41.36
CA SER A 573 9.04 -24.58 42.81
C SER A 573 10.30 -25.00 43.59
N GLY A 574 11.44 -25.14 42.91
CA GLY A 574 12.71 -25.52 43.54
C GLY A 574 13.32 -24.43 44.42
N ASP A 575 14.47 -24.76 45.02
CA ASP A 575 15.18 -23.87 45.93
C ASP A 575 15.73 -22.63 45.23
N LEU A 576 15.69 -21.50 45.93
CA LEU A 576 16.29 -20.25 45.49
C LEU A 576 17.82 -20.34 45.63
N GLN A 577 18.53 -20.21 44.52
CA GLN A 577 19.99 -20.16 44.48
C GLN A 577 20.45 -18.72 44.27
N SER A 578 21.51 -18.30 44.96
CA SER A 578 22.04 -16.94 44.88
C SER A 578 23.52 -16.95 44.50
N VAL A 579 23.89 -16.05 43.60
CA VAL A 579 25.26 -15.82 43.15
C VAL A 579 25.56 -14.32 43.22
N GLU A 580 26.77 -13.98 43.63
CA GLU A 580 27.27 -12.60 43.63
C GLU A 580 28.41 -12.46 42.62
N PHE A 581 28.32 -11.46 41.76
CA PHE A 581 29.38 -11.00 40.88
C PHE A 581 30.02 -9.75 41.49
N ASN A 582 31.34 -9.65 41.41
CA ASN A 582 32.12 -8.51 41.87
C ASN A 582 33.33 -8.27 40.93
N ALA A 583 34.10 -7.21 41.18
CA ALA A 583 35.23 -6.84 40.33
C ALA A 583 36.33 -7.93 40.21
N GLN A 584 36.48 -8.80 41.21
CA GLN A 584 37.47 -9.89 41.20
C GLN A 584 36.96 -11.14 40.48
N SER A 585 35.65 -11.37 40.48
CA SER A 585 34.98 -12.47 39.78
C SER A 585 33.79 -11.97 38.95
N PRO A 586 34.03 -11.12 37.93
CA PRO A 586 32.97 -10.50 37.15
C PRO A 586 32.28 -11.49 36.22
N SER A 587 33.00 -12.52 35.75
CA SER A 587 32.48 -13.59 34.90
C SER A 587 32.55 -14.93 35.63
N GLN A 588 31.46 -15.69 35.65
CA GLN A 588 31.36 -16.94 36.38
C GLN A 588 30.51 -17.96 35.61
N ARG A 589 30.84 -19.26 35.80
CA ARG A 589 29.99 -20.37 35.39
C ARG A 589 29.11 -20.77 36.57
N VAL A 590 27.87 -20.30 36.56
CA VAL A 590 26.90 -20.49 37.64
C VAL A 590 26.28 -21.87 37.55
N ARG A 591 26.46 -22.66 38.60
CA ARG A 591 25.82 -23.98 38.77
C ARG A 591 24.42 -23.80 39.34
N ILE A 592 23.41 -24.32 38.65
CA ILE A 592 21.98 -24.21 39.00
C ILE A 592 21.40 -25.62 39.16
N ALA A 593 21.09 -26.01 40.39
CA ALA A 593 20.38 -27.27 40.66
C ALA A 593 18.95 -27.22 40.12
N LEU A 594 18.53 -28.29 39.43
CA LEU A 594 17.18 -28.44 38.86
C LEU A 594 16.32 -29.33 39.77
N PRO A 595 15.00 -29.09 39.90
CA PRO A 595 14.11 -29.89 40.74
C PRO A 595 14.10 -31.38 40.33
N ARG A 596 13.88 -32.29 41.29
CA ARG A 596 13.77 -33.74 41.02
C ARG A 596 12.46 -34.13 40.36
N ASP A 597 11.36 -33.47 40.74
CA ASP A 597 10.05 -33.64 40.09
C ASP A 597 9.98 -32.73 38.87
N GLN A 598 10.47 -33.23 37.74
CA GLN A 598 10.56 -32.45 36.52
C GLN A 598 9.22 -32.49 35.80
N SER A 599 8.52 -31.35 35.84
CA SER A 599 7.48 -31.05 34.87
C SER A 599 8.07 -31.10 33.46
N ALA A 600 7.25 -31.40 32.45
CA ALA A 600 7.65 -31.38 31.03
C ALA A 600 8.22 -30.02 30.54
N GLN A 601 8.25 -29.02 31.42
CA GLN A 601 8.70 -27.66 31.20
C GLN A 601 9.45 -27.15 32.44
N LEU A 602 10.61 -26.53 32.25
CA LEU A 602 11.35 -25.81 33.28
C LEU A 602 11.20 -24.31 33.06
N VAL A 603 10.87 -23.58 34.12
CA VAL A 603 10.78 -22.12 34.15
C VAL A 603 11.84 -21.59 35.11
N PHE A 604 12.83 -20.92 34.55
CA PHE A 604 13.87 -20.22 35.28
C PHE A 604 13.40 -18.79 35.59
N HIS A 605 13.30 -18.46 36.87
CA HIS A 605 13.03 -17.11 37.35
C HIS A 605 14.33 -16.50 37.87
N PHE A 606 14.87 -15.54 37.13
CA PHE A 606 16.02 -14.75 37.53
C PHE A 606 15.56 -13.43 38.16
N SER A 607 16.23 -13.02 39.23
CA SER A 607 16.09 -11.69 39.84
C SER A 607 17.46 -11.06 40.02
N PHE A 608 17.54 -9.78 39.68
CA PHE A 608 18.73 -8.95 39.65
C PHE A 608 18.50 -7.73 40.56
N PRO A 609 18.50 -7.90 41.89
CA PRO A 609 18.12 -6.84 42.83
C PRO A 609 19.04 -5.61 42.76
N ASP A 610 20.27 -5.77 42.30
CA ASP A 610 21.25 -4.69 42.20
C ASP A 610 21.39 -4.16 40.76
N ALA A 611 20.52 -4.56 39.82
CA ALA A 611 20.60 -4.12 38.43
C ALA A 611 20.54 -2.58 38.33
N ILE A 612 21.40 -2.01 37.51
CA ILE A 612 21.60 -0.56 37.40
C ILE A 612 21.96 -0.17 35.97
N ALA A 613 21.68 1.08 35.60
CA ALA A 613 22.11 1.59 34.31
C ALA A 613 23.63 1.79 34.26
N PRO A 614 24.35 1.33 33.22
CA PRO A 614 25.77 1.61 33.04
C PRO A 614 26.08 3.12 33.09
N ASN A 615 25.15 3.96 32.65
CA ASN A 615 25.24 5.42 32.77
C ASN A 615 25.31 5.90 34.22
N ALA A 616 24.53 5.32 35.13
CA ALA A 616 24.55 5.69 36.54
C ALA A 616 25.87 5.26 37.23
N LEU A 617 26.57 4.28 36.66
CA LEU A 617 27.91 3.87 37.08
C LEU A 617 29.04 4.65 36.39
N GLY A 618 28.71 5.60 35.50
CA GLY A 618 29.70 6.39 34.76
C GLY A 618 30.47 5.60 33.69
N ILE A 619 29.97 4.44 33.26
CA ILE A 619 30.64 3.57 32.28
C ILE A 619 30.47 4.12 30.86
N ASN A 620 29.23 4.43 30.46
CA ASN A 620 28.89 4.96 29.13
C ASN A 620 27.48 5.61 29.13
N ASN A 621 26.92 5.92 27.96
CA ASN A 621 25.60 6.54 27.84
C ASN A 621 24.42 5.55 27.76
N ASP A 622 24.63 4.27 28.08
CA ASP A 622 23.56 3.27 28.08
C ASP A 622 22.63 3.50 29.29
N LEU A 623 21.36 3.80 28.99
CA LEU A 623 20.31 4.12 29.96
C LEU A 623 19.52 2.89 30.42
N ARG A 624 19.76 1.71 29.83
CA ARG A 624 19.04 0.49 30.20
C ARG A 624 19.49 0.04 31.59
N THR A 625 18.55 -0.37 32.44
CA THR A 625 18.88 -1.02 33.72
C THR A 625 19.34 -2.45 33.44
N LEU A 626 20.64 -2.72 33.59
CA LEU A 626 21.25 -4.01 33.25
C LEU A 626 21.77 -4.70 34.52
N GLY A 627 21.70 -6.03 34.53
CA GLY A 627 22.17 -6.85 35.64
C GLY A 627 23.30 -7.78 35.23
N VAL A 628 22.97 -8.81 34.46
CA VAL A 628 23.91 -9.86 34.05
C VAL A 628 23.85 -10.06 32.54
N PHE A 629 25.01 -10.14 31.91
CA PHE A 629 25.16 -10.60 30.53
C PHE A 629 25.26 -12.12 30.50
N MET A 630 24.32 -12.76 29.83
CA MET A 630 24.24 -14.21 29.69
C MET A 630 24.83 -14.62 28.33
N TYR A 631 25.81 -15.54 28.35
CA TYR A 631 26.44 -16.06 27.13
C TYR A 631 25.77 -17.35 26.68
N SER A 632 25.79 -18.37 27.54
CA SER A 632 25.26 -19.69 27.23
C SER A 632 24.80 -20.42 28.49
N MET A 633 23.95 -21.43 28.32
CA MET A 633 23.53 -22.31 29.39
C MET A 633 23.53 -23.77 28.94
N SER A 634 24.33 -24.60 29.61
CA SER A 634 24.46 -26.03 29.30
C SER A 634 23.76 -26.91 30.33
N PHE A 635 23.18 -28.02 29.92
CA PHE A 635 22.44 -28.95 30.77
C PHE A 635 23.17 -30.30 30.90
N ALA A 636 23.18 -30.89 32.10
CA ALA A 636 23.83 -32.17 32.38
C ALA A 636 23.07 -32.99 33.43
N ASP A 637 23.25 -34.32 33.39
CA ASP A 637 22.66 -35.27 34.35
C ASP A 637 23.47 -35.41 35.63
N ASP A 638 24.80 -35.35 35.55
CA ASP A 638 25.79 -34.90 36.55
C ASP A 638 27.19 -34.97 35.93
#